data_AF-A0A5S6QW08-F1
#
_entry.id   AF-A0A5S6QW08-F1
#
_cell.length_a   1.000
_cell.length_b   1.000
_cell.length_c   1.000
_cell.angle_alpha   90.00
_cell.angle_beta   90.00
_cell.angle_gamma   90.00
#
_symmetry.space_group_name_H-M   'P 1'
#
loop_
_entity.id
_entity.type
_entity.pdbx_description
1 polymer ?
#
loop_
_entity_poly.entity_id
_entity_poly.type
_entity_poly.pdbx_seq_one_letter_code
_entity_poly.pdbx_strand_id
1 'polypeptide(L)'
;MITEMLLVALAFIVLTLISLRLQAYGLRAKLGLKGPKVNLLLGNALLFTDPAVKWDESQKILFRKLKQIYGNVYGLYLGPQLNVVVTDLDLARDILVKNFSYFTDRSHIAILENKPMSDCLFNLKQNEWKDVRCTMTAASLSKIRKFINSIQSYADSCEEFDIYKNFQVLTVDVIAQCAFALNLDGHGEVNKRFLANCRRLFDSYDFNESWLIKLSLLFPELNVLLKRCVPFAEFSKAEQELVHDLRTLLEQKRAAKLVGSKDILQLLIDNNDQHGRSTGQRTKGIHLSDDSIVANALVFLLAGYETSSTAMGFAAWLLAKHTDVQKKLQEEIENKFPNNENVKELEAIQSMQYLDAVFRETLRLFPPLVLLVVRTCVKACTIRGIRFVPGVQVLFPTYSIQRDEAFWAEAEEFKPERFLQDRKSHHQMAWLPFGAGPRNCIGKRFAEIQFKITMIHLLRTYDLSLCAASQVSIGCRCGSWSNFSKLRSIGPNSDEVERGNYKAKRRRFAHVFMENLAYLPSFCRFHRRIIFQLSVLPLILFFIPVHAQFEETRCRCVCPNPSVVQANNSERKLYILSVPARSCVCEVVVLPQLEVKIHTAKIEEFCVQCECQYQSRNTTLIKVAVILVISTISLLVVYMLFLQCLNPMFRQRRKGPSYEKHIDEDENIFSPPVAAEMAPTSSNVVPARQRQASDSVLKRMEHRQSRWMAAVNEQRRKIYTDHSILN
;
A
#
# COMPACT_ATOMS: atom_id res chain seq x y z
N MET A 1 -8.40 36.17 4.50
CA MET A 1 -9.28 35.29 5.30
C MET A 1 -9.25 33.82 4.88
N ILE A 2 -9.82 33.38 3.75
CA ILE A 2 -9.85 31.94 3.39
C ILE A 2 -8.42 31.38 3.19
N THR A 3 -7.57 32.10 2.48
CA THR A 3 -6.16 31.74 2.27
C THR A 3 -5.38 31.65 3.58
N GLU A 4 -5.59 32.58 4.50
CA GLU A 4 -4.95 32.59 5.82
C GLU A 4 -5.44 31.43 6.70
N MET A 5 -6.74 31.12 6.68
CA MET A 5 -7.28 29.95 7.39
C MET A 5 -6.71 28.63 6.85
N LEU A 6 -6.54 28.51 5.53
CA LEU A 6 -5.91 27.34 4.91
C LEU A 6 -4.43 27.21 5.32
N LEU A 7 -3.69 28.32 5.37
CA LEU A 7 -2.30 28.33 5.81
C LEU A 7 -2.16 27.92 7.29
N VAL A 8 -3.04 28.41 8.16
CA VAL A 8 -3.06 28.03 9.58
C VAL A 8 -3.40 26.54 9.75
N ALA A 9 -4.40 26.04 9.02
CA ALA A 9 -4.75 24.62 9.04
C ALA A 9 -3.60 23.73 8.56
N LEU A 10 -2.92 24.14 7.47
CA LEU A 10 -1.75 23.42 6.94
C LEU A 10 -0.60 23.43 7.95
N ALA A 11 -0.30 24.58 8.56
CA ALA A 11 0.74 24.68 9.59
C ALA A 11 0.43 23.78 10.80
N PHE A 12 -0.82 23.72 11.25
CA PHE A 12 -1.25 22.82 12.33
C PHE A 12 -1.07 21.34 11.96
N ILE A 13 -1.42 20.95 10.73
CA ILE A 13 -1.21 19.58 10.23
C ILE A 13 0.29 19.25 10.22
N VAL A 14 1.12 20.13 9.66
CA VAL A 14 2.58 19.94 9.59
C VAL A 14 3.19 19.81 10.99
N LEU A 15 2.82 20.68 11.93
CA LEU A 15 3.30 20.60 13.31
C LEU A 15 2.86 19.31 14.01
N THR A 16 1.63 18.87 13.76
CA THR A 16 1.12 17.59 14.29
C THR A 16 1.91 16.41 13.75
N LEU A 17 2.19 16.39 12.43
CA LEU A 17 3.01 15.35 11.80
C LEU A 17 4.45 15.33 12.35
N ILE A 18 5.07 16.50 12.52
CA ILE A 18 6.40 16.62 13.13
C ILE A 18 6.39 16.09 14.57
N SER A 19 5.37 16.44 15.36
CA SER A 19 5.23 15.96 16.74
C SER A 19 5.12 14.43 16.81
N LEU A 20 4.27 13.83 15.97
CA LEU A 20 4.12 12.37 15.89
C LEU A 20 5.44 11.67 15.53
N ARG A 21 6.24 12.26 14.62
CA ARG A 21 7.55 11.72 14.23
C ARG A 21 8.58 11.82 15.34
N LEU A 22 8.66 12.96 16.02
CA LEU A 22 9.55 13.11 17.17
C LEU A 22 9.22 12.09 18.27
N GLN A 23 7.92 11.83 18.50
CA GLN A 23 7.49 10.78 19.43
C GLN A 23 7.91 9.38 18.97
N ALA A 24 7.76 9.07 17.67
CA ALA A 24 8.18 7.80 17.10
C ALA A 24 9.71 7.60 17.20
N TYR A 25 10.51 8.64 16.97
CA TYR A 25 11.97 8.61 17.09
C TYR A 25 12.47 8.44 18.53
N GLY A 26 11.68 8.83 19.52
CA GLY A 26 11.96 8.53 20.92
C GLY A 26 11.86 7.04 21.27
N LEU A 27 11.17 6.22 20.46
CA LEU A 27 10.96 4.80 20.76
C LEU A 27 12.28 4.02 20.83
N ARG A 28 13.22 4.26 19.92
CA ARG A 28 14.51 3.56 19.90
C ARG A 28 15.28 3.74 21.21
N ALA A 29 15.34 4.98 21.72
CA ALA A 29 15.99 5.29 22.98
C ALA A 29 15.28 4.63 24.18
N LYS A 30 13.94 4.61 24.17
CA LYS A 30 13.13 3.90 25.20
C LYS A 30 13.37 2.40 25.23
N LEU A 31 13.73 1.79 24.09
CA LEU A 31 14.07 0.37 23.99
C LEU A 31 15.55 0.08 24.27
N GLY A 32 16.37 1.10 24.56
CA GLY A 32 17.80 0.94 24.82
C GLY A 32 18.63 0.56 23.59
N LEU A 33 18.11 0.78 22.38
CA LEU A 33 18.76 0.40 21.13
C LEU A 33 19.70 1.51 20.63
N LYS A 34 20.90 1.12 20.18
CA LYS A 34 21.82 1.99 19.46
C LYS A 34 21.38 2.19 18.01
N GLY A 35 21.91 3.19 17.30
CA GLY A 35 21.68 3.36 15.87
C GLY A 35 22.05 4.75 15.34
N PRO A 36 22.03 4.94 14.02
CA PRO A 36 22.44 6.20 13.38
C PRO A 36 21.53 7.38 13.72
N LYS A 37 22.09 8.60 13.55
CA LYS A 37 21.33 9.85 13.69
C LYS A 37 20.15 9.85 12.70
N VAL A 38 18.99 10.28 13.18
CA VAL A 38 17.73 10.20 12.44
C VAL A 38 17.46 11.56 11.79
N ASN A 39 17.21 11.57 10.48
CA ASN A 39 16.67 12.73 9.79
C ASN A 39 15.18 12.88 10.12
N LEU A 40 14.73 14.11 10.40
CA LEU A 40 13.37 14.38 10.86
C LEU A 40 12.27 13.90 9.88
N LEU A 41 12.53 14.00 8.57
CA LEU A 41 11.55 13.70 7.52
C LEU A 41 11.75 12.32 6.89
N LEU A 42 12.99 11.86 6.75
CA LEU A 42 13.28 10.63 6.00
C LEU A 42 13.71 9.48 6.90
N GLY A 43 13.82 9.71 8.21
CA GLY A 43 14.41 8.75 9.13
C GLY A 43 15.88 8.49 8.76
N ASN A 44 16.18 7.26 8.39
CA ASN A 44 17.49 6.81 7.91
C ASN A 44 17.48 6.44 6.42
N ALA A 45 16.42 6.77 5.67
CA ALA A 45 16.33 6.42 4.25
C ALA A 45 17.48 7.00 3.42
N LEU A 46 18.04 8.15 3.81
CA LEU A 46 19.19 8.76 3.12
C LEU A 46 20.46 7.89 3.15
N LEU A 47 20.57 6.94 4.09
CA LEU A 47 21.67 5.97 4.11
C LEU A 47 21.61 5.00 2.93
N PHE A 48 20.43 4.84 2.33
CA PHE A 48 20.18 3.94 1.21
C PHE A 48 20.27 4.66 -0.15
N THR A 49 20.40 5.99 -0.17
CA THR A 49 20.29 6.81 -1.39
C THR A 49 21.62 7.41 -1.84
N ASP A 50 22.77 6.83 -1.47
CA ASP A 50 24.06 7.30 -2.01
C ASP A 50 24.17 6.92 -3.49
N PRO A 51 24.07 7.87 -4.44
CA PRO A 51 24.11 7.58 -5.86
C PRO A 51 25.54 7.23 -6.35
N ALA A 52 26.57 7.46 -5.53
CA ALA A 52 27.96 7.17 -5.88
C ALA A 52 28.35 5.69 -5.67
N VAL A 53 27.50 4.89 -5.02
CA VAL A 53 27.78 3.49 -4.68
C VAL A 53 26.76 2.57 -5.36
N LYS A 54 27.24 1.53 -6.07
CA LYS A 54 26.38 0.46 -6.63
C LYS A 54 25.51 -0.14 -5.51
N TRP A 55 24.28 -0.57 -5.79
CA TRP A 55 23.33 -0.94 -4.73
C TRP A 55 23.69 -2.24 -3.99
N ASP A 56 24.31 -3.19 -4.68
CA ASP A 56 24.87 -4.40 -4.06
C ASP A 56 25.96 -4.07 -3.04
N GLU A 57 26.89 -3.20 -3.41
CA GLU A 57 27.92 -2.68 -2.53
C GLU A 57 27.34 -1.79 -1.45
N SER A 58 26.34 -0.95 -1.76
CA SER A 58 25.80 0.01 -0.80
C SER A 58 25.07 -0.69 0.34
N GLN A 59 24.24 -1.72 0.09
CA GLN A 59 23.58 -2.47 1.15
C GLN A 59 24.58 -3.27 1.98
N LYS A 60 25.49 -3.99 1.32
CA LYS A 60 26.52 -4.79 1.99
C LYS A 60 27.41 -3.94 2.89
N ILE A 61 28.00 -2.89 2.31
CA ILE A 61 28.89 -1.97 3.02
C ILE A 61 28.12 -1.25 4.12
N LEU A 62 26.87 -0.84 3.87
CA LEU A 62 26.05 -0.16 4.87
C LEU A 62 25.78 -1.04 6.08
N PHE A 63 25.18 -2.23 5.89
CA PHE A 63 24.84 -3.10 7.02
C PHE A 63 26.08 -3.61 7.76
N ARG A 64 27.18 -3.89 7.05
CA ARG A 64 28.47 -4.26 7.66
C ARG A 64 29.04 -3.10 8.49
N LYS A 65 29.06 -1.88 7.96
CA LYS A 65 29.54 -0.68 8.67
C LYS A 65 28.67 -0.34 9.88
N LEU A 66 27.35 -0.43 9.74
CA LEU A 66 26.42 -0.20 10.85
C LEU A 66 26.58 -1.26 11.95
N LYS A 67 26.79 -2.53 11.58
CA LYS A 67 27.11 -3.61 12.53
C LYS A 67 28.41 -3.30 13.29
N GLN A 68 29.46 -2.86 12.61
CA GLN A 68 30.73 -2.49 13.26
C GLN A 68 30.58 -1.33 14.26
N ILE A 69 29.75 -0.33 13.95
CA ILE A 69 29.57 0.86 14.80
C ILE A 69 28.61 0.58 15.97
N TYR A 70 27.50 -0.12 15.71
CA TYR A 70 26.39 -0.24 16.67
C TYR A 70 26.25 -1.64 17.30
N GLY A 71 26.98 -2.63 16.80
CA GLY A 71 26.91 -4.03 17.23
C GLY A 71 25.90 -4.86 16.45
N ASN A 72 25.62 -6.08 16.96
CA ASN A 72 24.78 -7.06 16.25
C ASN A 72 23.28 -6.72 16.23
N VAL A 73 22.83 -5.81 17.11
CA VAL A 73 21.44 -5.38 17.21
C VAL A 73 21.35 -3.87 17.35
N TYR A 74 20.62 -3.22 16.44
CA TYR A 74 20.48 -1.76 16.42
C TYR A 74 19.18 -1.33 15.73
N GLY A 75 18.75 -0.09 15.99
CA GLY A 75 17.52 0.47 15.45
C GLY A 75 17.76 1.46 14.30
N LEU A 76 17.08 1.22 13.18
CA LEU A 76 16.96 2.11 12.03
C LEU A 76 15.53 2.59 11.89
N TYR A 77 15.35 3.82 11.42
CA TYR A 77 14.04 4.36 11.06
C TYR A 77 13.90 4.43 9.54
N LEU A 78 12.83 3.88 8.98
CA LEU A 78 12.40 4.16 7.61
C LEU A 78 11.12 4.99 7.69
N GLY A 79 11.20 6.27 7.31
CA GLY A 79 10.16 7.23 7.69
C GLY A 79 10.03 7.28 9.23
N PRO A 80 8.84 7.13 9.83
CA PRO A 80 8.64 7.00 11.27
C PRO A 80 8.73 5.55 11.79
N GLN A 81 8.81 4.54 10.91
CA GLN A 81 8.77 3.13 11.29
C GLN A 81 10.11 2.66 11.85
N LEU A 82 10.12 2.20 13.11
CA LEU A 82 11.30 1.60 13.73
C LEU A 82 11.49 0.15 13.23
N ASN A 83 12.67 -0.08 12.65
CA ASN A 83 13.20 -1.37 12.23
C ASN A 83 14.39 -1.75 13.13
N VAL A 84 14.25 -2.81 13.91
CA VAL A 84 15.32 -3.41 14.69
C VAL A 84 16.07 -4.37 13.78
N VAL A 85 17.29 -4.02 13.42
CA VAL A 85 18.16 -4.88 12.61
C VAL A 85 18.81 -5.90 13.53
N VAL A 86 18.71 -7.18 13.17
CA VAL A 86 19.29 -8.30 13.93
C VAL A 86 20.23 -9.09 13.03
N THR A 87 21.51 -9.12 13.40
CA THR A 87 22.56 -9.96 12.78
C THR A 87 23.07 -11.05 13.73
N ASP A 88 22.65 -11.03 15.00
CA ASP A 88 22.88 -12.11 15.95
C ASP A 88 22.04 -13.33 15.58
N LEU A 89 22.71 -14.43 15.23
CA LEU A 89 22.07 -15.62 14.69
C LEU A 89 21.22 -16.36 15.71
N ASP A 90 21.60 -16.30 16.97
CA ASP A 90 20.93 -16.93 18.10
C ASP A 90 19.62 -16.22 18.42
N LEU A 91 19.65 -14.89 18.45
CA LEU A 91 18.47 -14.04 18.56
C LEU A 91 17.57 -14.20 17.34
N ALA A 92 18.13 -14.31 16.13
CA ALA A 92 17.35 -14.58 14.92
C ALA A 92 16.59 -15.91 15.02
N ARG A 93 17.23 -16.98 15.51
CA ARG A 93 16.56 -18.26 15.76
C ARG A 93 15.46 -18.11 16.81
N ASP A 94 15.73 -17.40 17.89
CA ASP A 94 14.78 -17.22 18.98
C ASP A 94 13.55 -16.40 18.53
N ILE A 95 13.71 -15.43 17.61
CA ILE A 95 12.60 -14.63 17.05
C ILE A 95 11.85 -15.39 15.94
N LEU A 96 12.56 -15.95 14.96
CA LEU A 96 11.95 -16.56 13.78
C LEU A 96 11.32 -17.93 14.08
N VAL A 97 11.84 -18.65 15.07
CA VAL A 97 11.45 -20.04 15.38
C VAL A 97 10.83 -20.16 16.77
N LYS A 98 11.60 -19.93 17.84
CA LYS A 98 11.16 -20.28 19.21
C LYS A 98 9.99 -19.42 19.70
N ASN A 99 10.08 -18.11 19.51
CA ASN A 99 9.11 -17.12 19.97
C ASN A 99 8.25 -16.57 18.83
N PHE A 100 8.02 -17.39 17.79
CA PHE A 100 7.29 -16.99 16.59
C PHE A 100 5.89 -16.41 16.88
N SER A 101 5.24 -16.83 17.97
CA SER A 101 3.92 -16.32 18.39
C SER A 101 3.88 -14.81 18.66
N TYR A 102 5.02 -14.18 18.94
CA TYR A 102 5.16 -12.73 19.13
C TYR A 102 5.45 -11.99 17.82
N PHE A 103 5.80 -12.71 16.75
CA PHE A 103 6.34 -12.18 15.50
C PHE A 103 5.68 -12.84 14.28
N THR A 104 4.35 -13.02 14.33
CA THR A 104 3.62 -13.80 13.31
C THR A 104 3.48 -13.09 11.97
N ASP A 105 3.53 -11.76 11.97
CA ASP A 105 3.14 -10.92 10.84
C ASP A 105 4.37 -10.37 10.10
N ARG A 106 4.23 -10.04 8.81
CA ARG A 106 5.28 -9.40 8.00
C ARG A 106 5.20 -7.87 8.11
N SER A 107 6.12 -7.17 7.45
CA SER A 107 6.05 -5.70 7.30
C SER A 107 4.84 -5.30 6.47
N HIS A 108 4.22 -4.18 6.83
CA HIS A 108 3.00 -3.66 6.21
C HIS A 108 3.31 -2.45 5.34
N ILE A 109 2.97 -2.50 4.06
CA ILE A 109 3.00 -1.35 3.15
C ILE A 109 1.57 -1.07 2.72
N ALA A 110 0.99 0.00 3.25
CA ALA A 110 -0.45 0.22 3.23
C ALA A 110 -1.04 0.30 1.81
N ILE A 111 -0.29 0.80 0.84
CA ILE A 111 -0.75 0.94 -0.55
C ILE A 111 -0.66 -0.36 -1.36
N LEU A 112 0.07 -1.36 -0.87
CA LEU A 112 0.23 -2.68 -1.51
C LEU A 112 -0.74 -3.73 -0.93
N GLU A 113 -1.50 -3.36 0.11
CA GLU A 113 -2.50 -4.22 0.76
C GLU A 113 -3.93 -3.81 0.35
N ASN A 114 -4.19 -3.71 -0.96
CA ASN A 114 -5.54 -3.54 -1.50
C ASN A 114 -6.09 -4.87 -1.98
N LYS A 115 -7.41 -5.01 -2.07
CA LYS A 115 -8.02 -6.21 -2.63
C LYS A 115 -7.70 -6.34 -4.13
N PRO A 116 -7.42 -7.56 -4.62
CA PRO A 116 -7.47 -8.83 -3.89
C PRO A 116 -6.19 -9.15 -3.10
N MET A 117 -5.06 -8.47 -3.35
CA MET A 117 -3.74 -8.77 -2.76
C MET A 117 -3.65 -8.72 -1.22
N SER A 118 -4.54 -8.01 -0.53
CA SER A 118 -4.64 -8.07 0.94
C SER A 118 -4.91 -9.49 1.47
N ASP A 119 -5.59 -10.31 0.66
CA ASP A 119 -6.10 -11.62 1.04
C ASP A 119 -5.14 -12.76 0.61
N CYS A 120 -3.96 -12.42 0.07
CA CYS A 120 -2.95 -13.39 -0.32
C CYS A 120 -2.13 -13.90 0.88
N LEU A 121 -1.68 -15.16 0.82
CA LEU A 121 -0.88 -15.82 1.86
C LEU A 121 0.31 -15.01 2.36
N PHE A 122 0.90 -14.17 1.50
CA PHE A 122 2.02 -13.32 1.87
C PHE A 122 1.61 -12.22 2.87
N ASN A 123 0.45 -11.60 2.67
CA ASN A 123 -0.06 -10.45 3.43
C ASN A 123 -0.98 -10.83 4.61
N LEU A 124 -1.63 -11.99 4.56
CA LEU A 124 -2.50 -12.48 5.63
C LEU A 124 -1.80 -12.47 6.99
N LYS A 125 -2.57 -12.23 8.06
CA LYS A 125 -2.07 -12.02 9.42
C LYS A 125 -2.50 -13.17 10.34
N GLN A 126 -1.68 -13.43 11.36
CA GLN A 126 -1.99 -14.35 12.47
C GLN A 126 -2.66 -15.67 12.07
N ASN A 127 -3.93 -15.88 12.47
CA ASN A 127 -4.65 -17.13 12.24
C ASN A 127 -5.02 -17.31 10.78
N GLU A 128 -5.54 -16.28 10.09
CA GLU A 128 -5.90 -16.31 8.67
C GLU A 128 -4.74 -16.80 7.79
N TRP A 129 -3.51 -16.42 8.14
CA TRP A 129 -2.33 -16.94 7.45
C TRP A 129 -2.07 -18.43 7.70
N LYS A 130 -2.15 -18.90 8.96
CA LYS A 130 -1.89 -20.31 9.30
C LYS A 130 -2.84 -21.23 8.56
N ASP A 131 -4.08 -20.80 8.62
CA ASP A 131 -5.28 -21.30 8.00
C ASP A 131 -5.08 -21.54 6.49
N VAL A 132 -4.82 -20.48 5.71
CA VAL A 132 -4.55 -20.62 4.27
C VAL A 132 -3.29 -21.44 4.01
N ARG A 133 -2.23 -21.30 4.81
CA ARG A 133 -0.97 -22.03 4.61
C ARG A 133 -1.14 -23.55 4.70
N CYS A 134 -1.97 -24.03 5.63
CA CYS A 134 -2.22 -25.46 5.81
C CYS A 134 -2.93 -26.10 4.60
N THR A 135 -3.71 -25.31 3.87
CA THR A 135 -4.47 -25.74 2.69
C THR A 135 -3.59 -25.99 1.46
N MET A 136 -2.38 -25.42 1.42
CA MET A 136 -1.53 -25.41 0.22
C MET A 136 -0.45 -26.51 0.29
N THR A 137 -0.78 -27.70 -0.22
CA THR A 137 0.21 -28.77 -0.48
C THR A 137 0.84 -28.60 -1.86
N ALA A 138 2.13 -28.95 -1.98
CA ALA A 138 2.94 -28.66 -3.16
C ALA A 138 2.49 -29.44 -4.41
N ALA A 139 2.44 -28.75 -5.56
CA ALA A 139 2.09 -29.30 -6.86
C ALA A 139 3.25 -30.08 -7.52
N SER A 140 2.91 -30.98 -8.44
CA SER A 140 3.83 -31.83 -9.21
C SER A 140 4.44 -31.09 -10.42
N LEU A 141 5.73 -31.30 -10.67
CA LEU A 141 6.50 -30.73 -11.78
C LEU A 141 6.49 -31.71 -12.98
N SER A 142 6.10 -31.27 -14.19
CA SER A 142 6.07 -32.19 -15.34
C SER A 142 6.65 -31.73 -16.69
N LYS A 143 7.22 -30.52 -16.90
CA LYS A 143 7.84 -30.18 -18.20
C LYS A 143 9.03 -29.21 -18.12
N ILE A 144 10.26 -29.74 -18.25
CA ILE A 144 11.49 -28.94 -18.46
C ILE A 144 12.12 -29.15 -19.86
N ARG A 145 11.72 -30.20 -20.59
CA ARG A 145 12.27 -30.53 -21.91
C ARG A 145 12.11 -29.44 -22.98
N LYS A 146 11.01 -28.66 -22.93
CA LYS A 146 10.75 -27.59 -23.91
C LYS A 146 11.80 -26.46 -23.85
N PHE A 147 12.36 -26.18 -22.68
CA PHE A 147 13.36 -25.12 -22.50
C PHE A 147 14.68 -25.43 -23.19
N ILE A 148 15.16 -26.67 -23.14
CA ILE A 148 16.41 -27.07 -23.81
C ILE A 148 16.31 -26.87 -25.33
N ASN A 149 15.19 -27.25 -25.92
CA ASN A 149 14.97 -27.03 -27.35
C ASN A 149 14.99 -25.54 -27.74
N SER A 150 14.61 -24.63 -26.83
CA SER A 150 14.64 -23.18 -27.11
C SER A 150 16.04 -22.58 -27.08
N ILE A 151 16.99 -23.22 -26.39
CA ILE A 151 18.39 -22.81 -26.36
C ILE A 151 19.15 -23.35 -27.58
N GLN A 152 18.71 -24.48 -28.14
CA GLN A 152 19.37 -25.13 -29.28
C GLN A 152 19.61 -24.17 -30.44
N SER A 153 18.63 -23.32 -30.80
CA SER A 153 18.80 -22.38 -31.91
C SER A 153 19.94 -21.37 -31.69
N TYR A 154 20.19 -20.97 -30.43
CA TYR A 154 21.29 -20.06 -30.09
C TYR A 154 22.63 -20.80 -30.05
N ALA A 155 22.63 -22.06 -29.61
CA ALA A 155 23.81 -22.91 -29.64
C ALA A 155 24.25 -23.20 -31.09
N ASP A 156 23.29 -23.47 -31.98
CA ASP A 156 23.53 -23.72 -33.40
C ASP A 156 24.02 -22.47 -34.14
N SER A 157 23.49 -21.28 -33.78
CA SER A 157 23.91 -20.01 -34.38
C SER A 157 25.20 -19.43 -33.78
N CYS A 158 25.65 -19.94 -32.63
CA CYS A 158 26.75 -19.38 -31.84
C CYS A 158 26.59 -17.90 -31.49
N GLU A 159 25.36 -17.39 -31.46
CA GLU A 159 25.08 -15.99 -31.13
C GLU A 159 25.06 -15.74 -29.62
N GLU A 160 25.50 -14.55 -29.21
CA GLU A 160 25.38 -14.12 -27.81
C GLU A 160 23.91 -13.85 -27.45
N PHE A 161 23.47 -14.32 -26.29
CA PHE A 161 22.11 -14.10 -25.83
C PHE A 161 22.01 -13.90 -24.32
N ASP A 162 20.92 -13.28 -23.89
CA ASP A 162 20.59 -13.09 -22.48
C ASP A 162 19.84 -14.33 -21.94
N ILE A 163 20.58 -15.19 -21.23
CA ILE A 163 20.02 -16.42 -20.65
C ILE A 163 18.94 -16.16 -19.60
N TYR A 164 18.95 -14.99 -18.95
CA TYR A 164 17.94 -14.65 -17.93
C TYR A 164 16.55 -14.52 -18.53
N LYS A 165 16.43 -13.91 -19.72
CA LYS A 165 15.14 -13.81 -20.42
C LYS A 165 14.57 -15.19 -20.74
N ASN A 166 15.43 -16.16 -21.05
CA ASN A 166 15.03 -17.54 -21.31
C ASN A 166 14.59 -18.24 -20.00
N PHE A 167 15.29 -18.03 -18.89
CA PHE A 167 14.83 -18.52 -17.59
C PHE A 167 13.50 -17.88 -17.15
N GLN A 168 13.28 -16.61 -17.47
CA GLN A 168 12.00 -15.94 -17.22
C GLN A 168 10.85 -16.61 -18.00
N VAL A 169 11.06 -16.93 -19.28
CA VAL A 169 10.08 -17.66 -20.09
C VAL A 169 9.81 -19.05 -19.50
N LEU A 170 10.86 -19.80 -19.17
CA LEU A 170 10.77 -21.13 -18.56
C LEU A 170 9.98 -21.09 -17.24
N THR A 171 10.30 -20.16 -16.36
CA THR A 171 9.73 -20.12 -15.01
C THR A 171 8.27 -19.72 -15.01
N VAL A 172 7.85 -18.81 -15.91
CA VAL A 172 6.43 -18.52 -16.15
C VAL A 172 5.68 -19.75 -16.66
N ASP A 173 6.21 -20.45 -17.66
CA ASP A 173 5.55 -21.64 -18.22
C ASP A 173 5.42 -22.75 -17.16
N VAL A 174 6.50 -23.03 -16.42
CA VAL A 174 6.50 -24.03 -15.35
C VAL A 174 5.50 -23.68 -14.24
N ILE A 175 5.47 -22.44 -13.76
CA ILE A 175 4.51 -22.08 -12.71
C ILE A 175 3.08 -22.06 -13.25
N ALA A 176 2.86 -21.60 -14.47
CA ALA A 176 1.53 -21.60 -15.07
C ALA A 176 0.97 -23.02 -15.25
N GLN A 177 1.82 -23.96 -15.67
CA GLN A 177 1.41 -25.35 -15.79
C GLN A 177 1.18 -25.99 -14.42
N CYS A 178 2.09 -25.80 -13.46
CA CYS A 178 2.02 -26.49 -12.17
C CYS A 178 0.96 -25.89 -11.24
N ALA A 179 0.80 -24.57 -11.24
CA ALA A 179 -0.16 -23.88 -10.38
C ALA A 179 -1.55 -23.79 -10.99
N PHE A 180 -1.66 -23.72 -12.32
CA PHE A 180 -2.91 -23.41 -13.01
C PHE A 180 -3.35 -24.46 -14.04
N ALA A 181 -2.57 -25.52 -14.27
CA ALA A 181 -2.75 -26.45 -15.40
C ALA A 181 -2.85 -25.74 -16.77
N LEU A 182 -2.23 -24.57 -16.88
CA LEU A 182 -2.17 -23.80 -18.12
C LEU A 182 -0.91 -24.19 -18.89
N ASN A 183 -1.10 -24.71 -20.11
CA ASN A 183 0.01 -24.88 -21.04
C ASN A 183 0.20 -23.55 -21.79
N LEU A 184 1.02 -22.66 -21.24
CA LEU A 184 1.46 -21.45 -21.90
C LEU A 184 2.58 -21.84 -22.85
N ASP A 185 2.28 -22.44 -24.02
CA ASP A 185 3.32 -22.85 -24.96
C ASP A 185 4.36 -21.72 -25.11
N GLY A 186 5.59 -21.95 -24.60
CA GLY A 186 6.50 -20.90 -24.11
C GLY A 186 6.80 -19.72 -25.04
N HIS A 187 6.51 -19.84 -26.34
CA HIS A 187 6.71 -18.79 -27.36
C HIS A 187 5.40 -18.23 -27.97
N GLY A 188 4.24 -18.69 -27.51
CA GLY A 188 2.93 -18.24 -27.95
C GLY A 188 2.56 -16.84 -27.45
N GLU A 189 1.62 -16.19 -28.14
CA GLU A 189 1.23 -14.80 -27.87
C GLU A 189 0.65 -14.59 -26.46
N VAL A 190 -0.06 -15.59 -25.94
CA VAL A 190 -0.60 -15.59 -24.57
C VAL A 190 0.52 -15.54 -23.52
N ASN A 191 1.60 -16.31 -23.72
CA ASN A 191 2.73 -16.31 -22.80
C ASN A 191 3.45 -14.95 -22.84
N LYS A 192 3.63 -14.37 -24.04
CA LYS A 192 4.26 -13.05 -24.17
C LYS A 192 3.50 -11.98 -23.41
N ARG A 193 2.16 -11.95 -23.52
CA ARG A 193 1.32 -11.02 -22.77
C ARG A 193 1.44 -11.22 -21.26
N PHE A 194 1.36 -12.48 -20.80
CA PHE A 194 1.43 -12.81 -19.37
C PHE A 194 2.79 -12.46 -18.76
N LEU A 195 3.87 -12.80 -19.45
CA LEU A 195 5.24 -12.46 -19.08
C LEU A 195 5.47 -10.94 -19.12
N ALA A 196 4.95 -10.23 -20.12
CA ALA A 196 5.06 -8.77 -20.21
C ALA A 196 4.37 -8.08 -19.01
N ASN A 197 3.19 -8.57 -18.62
CA ASN A 197 2.48 -8.05 -17.45
C ASN A 197 3.18 -8.39 -16.13
N CYS A 198 3.77 -9.58 -16.00
CA CYS A 198 4.61 -9.91 -14.85
C CYS A 198 5.83 -8.99 -14.76
N ARG A 199 6.56 -8.77 -15.86
CA ARG A 199 7.70 -7.84 -15.92
C ARG A 199 7.29 -6.42 -15.52
N ARG A 200 6.22 -5.91 -16.14
CA ARG A 200 5.69 -4.58 -15.85
C ARG A 200 5.34 -4.42 -14.37
N LEU A 201 4.75 -5.45 -13.75
CA LEU A 201 4.43 -5.42 -12.33
C LEU A 201 5.70 -5.34 -11.47
N PHE A 202 6.70 -6.19 -11.70
CA PHE A 202 7.95 -6.14 -10.94
C PHE A 202 8.72 -4.83 -11.13
N ASP A 203 8.80 -4.31 -12.35
CA ASP A 203 9.43 -3.02 -12.65
C ASP A 203 8.70 -1.86 -11.95
N SER A 204 7.37 -1.95 -11.79
CA SER A 204 6.56 -0.94 -11.10
C SER A 204 6.62 -1.02 -9.56
N TYR A 205 7.10 -2.13 -9.00
CA TYR A 205 7.39 -2.28 -7.57
C TYR A 205 8.78 -1.76 -7.18
N ASP A 206 9.62 -1.37 -8.14
CA ASP A 206 10.93 -0.78 -7.86
C ASP A 206 10.77 0.49 -7.01
N PHE A 207 11.35 0.48 -5.82
CA PHE A 207 11.28 1.60 -4.88
C PHE A 207 11.85 2.89 -5.47
N ASN A 208 12.82 2.79 -6.38
CA ASN A 208 13.42 3.97 -6.99
C ASN A 208 12.51 4.59 -8.05
N GLU A 209 11.77 3.77 -8.79
CA GLU A 209 10.87 4.19 -9.87
C GLU A 209 9.47 4.58 -9.34
N SER A 210 8.98 3.89 -8.30
CA SER A 210 7.63 4.06 -7.79
C SER A 210 7.54 5.14 -6.72
N TRP A 211 7.20 6.36 -7.14
CA TRP A 211 6.99 7.50 -6.24
C TRP A 211 5.93 7.21 -5.17
N LEU A 212 4.89 6.45 -5.49
CA LEU A 212 3.79 6.16 -4.57
C LEU A 212 4.24 5.22 -3.44
N ILE A 213 4.99 4.15 -3.76
CA ILE A 213 5.59 3.24 -2.77
C ILE A 213 6.58 4.00 -1.89
N LYS A 214 7.42 4.83 -2.50
CA LYS A 214 8.39 5.69 -1.80
C LYS A 214 7.71 6.62 -0.80
N LEU A 215 6.65 7.32 -1.21
CA LEU A 215 5.87 8.17 -0.30
C LEU A 215 5.15 7.38 0.79
N SER A 216 4.58 6.22 0.46
CA SER A 216 3.88 5.40 1.46
C SER A 216 4.81 4.87 2.55
N LEU A 217 6.04 4.50 2.19
CA LEU A 217 7.05 4.03 3.14
C LEU A 217 7.61 5.18 4.00
N LEU A 218 7.91 6.32 3.37
CA LEU A 218 8.55 7.46 4.06
C LEU A 218 7.55 8.30 4.85
N PHE A 219 6.30 8.39 4.39
CA PHE A 219 5.23 9.21 4.94
C PHE A 219 3.94 8.39 5.12
N PRO A 220 3.94 7.35 5.98
CA PRO A 220 2.79 6.51 6.19
C PRO A 220 1.58 7.26 6.77
N GLU A 221 1.78 8.43 7.35
CA GLU A 221 0.72 9.31 7.83
C GLU A 221 -0.19 9.81 6.69
N LEU A 222 0.35 9.86 5.46
CA LEU A 222 -0.39 10.25 4.26
C LEU A 222 -1.12 9.08 3.60
N ASN A 223 -0.97 7.85 4.09
CA ASN A 223 -1.51 6.65 3.44
C ASN A 223 -3.02 6.70 3.19
N VAL A 224 -3.79 7.39 4.03
CA VAL A 224 -5.24 7.57 3.81
C VAL A 224 -5.52 8.29 2.49
N LEU A 225 -4.70 9.28 2.14
CA LEU A 225 -4.79 10.02 0.88
C LEU A 225 -4.11 9.25 -0.26
N LEU A 226 -2.91 8.71 -0.04
CA LEU A 226 -2.16 7.97 -1.05
C LEU A 226 -2.92 6.73 -1.56
N LYS A 227 -3.73 6.08 -0.71
CA LYS A 227 -4.62 4.98 -1.12
C LYS A 227 -5.58 5.38 -2.23
N ARG A 228 -6.05 6.63 -2.27
CA ARG A 228 -6.92 7.13 -3.37
C ARG A 228 -6.18 7.27 -4.69
N CYS A 229 -4.85 7.37 -4.65
CA CYS A 229 -4.01 7.45 -5.85
C CYS A 229 -3.63 6.07 -6.40
N VAL A 230 -3.86 4.98 -5.66
CA VAL A 230 -3.45 3.63 -6.07
C VAL A 230 -4.02 3.21 -7.43
N PRO A 231 -5.32 3.41 -7.75
CA PRO A 231 -5.87 3.02 -9.05
C PRO A 231 -5.17 3.68 -10.26
N PHE A 232 -4.49 4.82 -10.04
CA PHE A 232 -3.74 5.53 -11.07
C PHE A 232 -2.28 5.09 -11.19
N ALA A 233 -1.78 4.30 -10.24
CA ALA A 233 -0.41 3.81 -10.23
C ALA A 233 -0.21 2.65 -11.20
N GLU A 234 0.95 2.61 -11.87
CA GLU A 234 1.28 1.57 -12.86
C GLU A 234 1.25 0.15 -12.27
N PHE A 235 1.70 -0.04 -11.03
CA PHE A 235 1.62 -1.35 -10.37
C PHE A 235 0.17 -1.83 -10.22
N SER A 236 -0.77 -0.93 -9.92
CA SER A 236 -2.18 -1.29 -9.77
C SER A 236 -2.80 -1.68 -11.10
N LYS A 237 -2.40 -1.05 -12.21
CA LYS A 237 -2.89 -1.40 -13.56
C LYS A 237 -2.38 -2.77 -13.98
N ALA A 238 -1.07 -3.01 -13.82
CA ALA A 238 -0.45 -4.30 -14.12
C ALA A 238 -1.05 -5.44 -13.26
N GLU A 239 -1.30 -5.17 -11.97
CA GLU A 239 -1.96 -6.10 -11.07
C GLU A 239 -3.39 -6.42 -11.53
N GLN A 240 -4.18 -5.41 -11.88
CA GLN A 240 -5.57 -5.60 -12.32
C GLN A 240 -5.69 -6.44 -13.58
N GLU A 241 -4.78 -6.28 -14.54
CA GLU A 241 -4.76 -7.11 -15.75
C GLU A 241 -4.47 -8.58 -15.44
N LEU A 242 -3.48 -8.86 -14.59
CA LEU A 242 -3.18 -10.23 -14.15
C LEU A 242 -4.33 -10.84 -13.33
N VAL A 243 -4.94 -10.06 -12.44
CA VAL A 243 -6.11 -10.47 -11.66
C VAL A 243 -7.29 -10.80 -12.58
N HIS A 244 -7.51 -10.02 -13.64
CA HIS A 244 -8.55 -10.28 -14.62
C HIS A 244 -8.31 -11.61 -15.34
N ASP A 245 -7.11 -11.82 -15.87
CA ASP A 245 -6.74 -13.07 -16.56
C ASP A 245 -6.92 -14.30 -15.65
N LEU A 246 -6.53 -14.19 -14.37
CA LEU A 246 -6.70 -15.25 -13.37
C LEU A 246 -8.16 -15.51 -12.96
N ARG A 247 -9.01 -14.47 -12.94
CA ARG A 247 -10.45 -14.62 -12.68
C ARG A 247 -11.13 -15.38 -13.81
N THR A 248 -10.84 -15.00 -15.05
CA THR A 248 -11.36 -15.71 -16.23
C THR A 248 -10.95 -17.18 -16.23
N LEU A 249 -9.71 -17.47 -15.84
CA LEU A 249 -9.23 -18.84 -15.68
C LEU A 249 -10.00 -19.61 -14.59
N LEU A 250 -10.23 -18.99 -13.44
CA LEU A 250 -10.97 -19.59 -12.32
C LEU A 250 -12.40 -19.97 -12.76
N GLU A 251 -13.09 -19.08 -13.46
CA GLU A 251 -14.43 -19.31 -14.01
C GLU A 251 -14.43 -20.48 -15.01
N GLN A 252 -13.47 -20.50 -15.93
CA GLN A 252 -13.32 -21.59 -16.90
C GLN A 252 -13.10 -22.96 -16.22
N LYS A 253 -12.25 -23.03 -15.20
CA LYS A 253 -12.01 -24.27 -14.45
C LYS A 253 -13.25 -24.77 -13.71
N ARG A 254 -14.01 -23.87 -13.07
CA ARG A 254 -15.27 -24.21 -12.40
C ARG A 254 -16.31 -24.72 -13.40
N ALA A 255 -16.43 -24.06 -14.55
CA ALA A 255 -17.35 -24.47 -15.62
C ALA A 255 -16.98 -25.84 -16.19
N ALA A 256 -15.69 -26.12 -16.39
CA ALA A 256 -15.19 -27.37 -16.95
C ALA A 256 -15.33 -28.57 -16.00
N LYS A 257 -15.63 -28.37 -14.70
CA LYS A 257 -15.74 -29.42 -13.67
C LYS A 257 -14.60 -30.44 -13.77
N LEU A 258 -13.35 -29.97 -13.90
CA LEU A 258 -12.18 -30.83 -14.04
C LEU A 258 -11.90 -31.57 -12.72
N VAL A 259 -12.58 -32.69 -12.51
CA VAL A 259 -12.38 -33.56 -11.34
C VAL A 259 -11.01 -34.23 -11.45
N GLY A 260 -10.13 -33.99 -10.46
CA GLY A 260 -8.87 -34.74 -10.30
C GLY A 260 -7.60 -34.06 -10.81
N SER A 261 -7.64 -32.79 -11.23
CA SER A 261 -6.41 -32.03 -11.51
C SER A 261 -5.65 -31.71 -10.21
N LYS A 262 -4.36 -32.03 -10.15
CA LYS A 262 -3.50 -31.81 -8.96
C LYS A 262 -2.77 -30.45 -9.00
N ASP A 263 -3.38 -29.42 -9.58
CA ASP A 263 -2.82 -28.07 -9.62
C ASP A 263 -3.25 -27.22 -8.42
N ILE A 264 -2.44 -26.21 -8.09
CA ILE A 264 -2.66 -25.35 -6.90
C ILE A 264 -4.03 -24.68 -6.94
N LEU A 265 -4.47 -24.21 -8.11
CA LEU A 265 -5.76 -23.55 -8.26
C LEU A 265 -6.92 -24.53 -8.03
N GLN A 266 -6.83 -25.75 -8.54
CA GLN A 266 -7.83 -26.78 -8.25
C GLN A 266 -7.83 -27.17 -6.76
N LEU A 267 -6.67 -27.28 -6.11
CA LEU A 267 -6.60 -27.52 -4.67
C LEU A 267 -7.26 -26.40 -3.85
N LEU A 268 -7.09 -25.14 -4.26
CA LEU A 268 -7.76 -24.00 -3.63
C LEU A 268 -9.28 -24.06 -3.80
N ILE A 269 -9.77 -24.49 -4.96
CA ILE A 269 -11.20 -24.67 -5.24
C ILE A 269 -11.77 -25.85 -4.44
N ASP A 270 -11.13 -27.02 -4.49
CA ASP A 270 -11.61 -28.25 -3.85
C ASP A 270 -11.72 -28.10 -2.33
N ASN A 271 -10.70 -27.48 -1.70
CA ASN A 271 -10.74 -27.20 -0.27
C ASN A 271 -11.84 -26.21 0.11
N ASN A 272 -12.20 -25.29 -0.79
CA ASN A 272 -13.32 -24.38 -0.56
C ASN A 272 -14.67 -25.09 -0.67
N ASP A 273 -14.84 -25.93 -1.69
CA ASP A 273 -16.12 -26.57 -2.03
C ASP A 273 -16.48 -27.76 -1.12
N GLN A 274 -15.49 -28.52 -0.64
CA GLN A 274 -15.72 -29.67 0.28
C GLN A 274 -16.30 -29.25 1.64
N HIS A 275 -16.10 -27.99 2.05
CA HIS A 275 -16.64 -27.44 3.29
C HIS A 275 -18.05 -26.86 3.14
N GLY A 276 -18.51 -26.61 1.92
CA GLY A 276 -19.89 -26.18 1.66
C GLY A 276 -20.93 -27.30 1.70
N ARG A 277 -20.52 -28.58 1.66
CA ARG A 277 -21.42 -29.74 1.46
C ARG A 277 -21.46 -30.77 2.60
N SER A 278 -20.65 -30.64 3.64
CA SER A 278 -20.60 -31.62 4.74
C SER A 278 -21.63 -31.32 5.84
N THR A 279 -22.66 -32.15 5.88
CA THR A 279 -23.67 -32.26 6.93
C THR A 279 -23.04 -32.43 8.33
N GLY A 280 -23.39 -31.55 9.26
CA GLY A 280 -23.42 -31.85 10.71
C GLY A 280 -22.11 -31.96 11.50
N GLN A 281 -20.93 -32.08 10.88
CA GLN A 281 -19.65 -32.09 11.62
C GLN A 281 -18.70 -30.99 11.12
N ARG A 282 -18.67 -29.87 11.87
CA ARG A 282 -17.70 -28.79 11.72
C ARG A 282 -16.28 -29.29 12.01
N THR A 283 -15.60 -29.85 11.02
CA THR A 283 -14.13 -29.75 10.96
C THR A 283 -13.78 -28.29 10.67
N LYS A 284 -12.74 -27.76 11.34
CA LYS A 284 -12.30 -26.35 11.25
C LYS A 284 -11.65 -26.04 9.89
N GLY A 285 -12.42 -26.17 8.82
CA GLY A 285 -12.06 -25.83 7.45
C GLY A 285 -12.48 -24.41 7.10
N ILE A 286 -11.81 -23.77 6.14
CA ILE A 286 -11.90 -22.33 5.89
C ILE A 286 -12.46 -22.09 4.51
N HIS A 287 -13.54 -21.33 4.46
CA HIS A 287 -14.13 -20.89 3.20
C HIS A 287 -13.31 -19.70 2.66
N LEU A 288 -12.62 -19.91 1.55
CA LEU A 288 -11.85 -18.89 0.84
C LEU A 288 -12.77 -18.15 -0.14
N SER A 289 -12.76 -16.83 -0.12
CA SER A 289 -13.44 -16.05 -1.16
C SER A 289 -12.74 -16.21 -2.51
N ASP A 290 -13.46 -15.97 -3.61
CA ASP A 290 -12.87 -15.94 -4.95
C ASP A 290 -11.70 -14.94 -5.05
N ASP A 291 -11.85 -13.78 -4.40
CA ASP A 291 -10.76 -12.81 -4.26
C ASP A 291 -9.54 -13.44 -3.57
N SER A 292 -9.73 -14.24 -2.51
CA SER A 292 -8.64 -14.93 -1.83
C SER A 292 -7.99 -15.98 -2.73
N ILE A 293 -8.78 -16.75 -3.48
CA ILE A 293 -8.27 -17.76 -4.42
C ILE A 293 -7.41 -17.08 -5.49
N VAL A 294 -7.92 -16.01 -6.11
CA VAL A 294 -7.21 -15.24 -7.14
C VAL A 294 -5.97 -14.53 -6.57
N ALA A 295 -6.05 -13.96 -5.37
CA ALA A 295 -4.90 -13.33 -4.70
C ALA A 295 -3.78 -14.33 -4.44
N ASN A 296 -4.14 -15.55 -4.00
CA ASN A 296 -3.18 -16.62 -3.81
C ASN A 296 -2.60 -17.09 -5.15
N ALA A 297 -3.43 -17.34 -6.17
CA ALA A 297 -2.96 -17.66 -7.51
C ALA A 297 -1.92 -16.64 -8.02
N LEU A 298 -2.23 -15.34 -7.90
CA LEU A 298 -1.32 -14.27 -8.30
C LEU A 298 0.01 -14.31 -7.54
N VAL A 299 0.00 -14.50 -6.22
CA VAL A 299 1.26 -14.55 -5.46
C VAL A 299 2.12 -15.78 -5.81
N PHE A 300 1.51 -16.92 -6.14
CA PHE A 300 2.26 -18.10 -6.61
C PHE A 300 2.91 -17.85 -7.96
N LEU A 301 2.17 -17.25 -8.90
CA LEU A 301 2.70 -16.85 -10.19
C LEU A 301 3.93 -15.96 -10.03
N LEU A 302 3.78 -14.83 -9.33
CA LEU A 302 4.84 -13.84 -9.19
C LEU A 302 6.06 -14.41 -8.45
N ALA A 303 5.84 -15.20 -7.39
CA ALA A 303 6.92 -15.82 -6.65
C ALA A 303 7.66 -16.88 -7.49
N GLY A 304 6.94 -17.74 -8.22
CA GLY A 304 7.53 -18.81 -9.03
C GLY A 304 8.23 -18.32 -10.30
N TYR A 305 7.84 -17.17 -10.81
CA TYR A 305 8.42 -16.52 -11.98
C TYR A 305 9.78 -15.85 -11.66
N GLU A 306 9.76 -14.75 -10.91
CA GLU A 306 10.92 -13.85 -10.87
C GLU A 306 12.03 -14.39 -9.95
N THR A 307 11.68 -15.05 -8.83
CA THR A 307 12.69 -15.53 -7.87
C THR A 307 13.48 -16.72 -8.41
N SER A 308 12.80 -17.67 -9.07
CA SER A 308 13.45 -18.83 -9.68
C SER A 308 14.32 -18.42 -10.87
N SER A 309 13.84 -17.54 -11.74
CA SER A 309 14.62 -17.07 -12.90
C SER A 309 15.85 -16.29 -12.47
N THR A 310 15.74 -15.47 -11.42
CA THR A 310 16.88 -14.76 -10.82
C THR A 310 17.92 -15.73 -10.26
N ALA A 311 17.49 -16.74 -9.50
CA ALA A 311 18.40 -17.74 -8.95
C ALA A 311 19.14 -18.52 -10.06
N MET A 312 18.43 -18.95 -11.11
CA MET A 312 19.03 -19.65 -12.25
C MET A 312 19.96 -18.74 -13.06
N GLY A 313 19.61 -17.46 -13.27
CA GLY A 313 20.45 -16.49 -13.94
C GLY A 313 21.80 -16.29 -13.23
N PHE A 314 21.77 -16.12 -11.90
CA PHE A 314 23.01 -16.02 -11.11
C PHE A 314 23.81 -17.32 -11.09
N ALA A 315 23.15 -18.49 -11.03
CA ALA A 315 23.86 -19.77 -11.12
C ALA A 315 24.57 -19.94 -12.47
N ALA A 316 23.87 -19.67 -13.58
CA ALA A 316 24.46 -19.75 -14.92
C ALA A 316 25.67 -18.81 -15.05
N TRP A 317 25.55 -17.57 -14.56
CA TRP A 317 26.67 -16.64 -14.56
C TRP A 317 27.85 -17.10 -13.70
N LEU A 318 27.59 -17.62 -12.49
CA LEU A 318 28.63 -18.16 -11.61
C LEU A 318 29.32 -19.37 -12.22
N LEU A 319 28.58 -20.30 -12.83
CA LEU A 319 29.12 -21.49 -13.48
C LEU A 319 29.93 -21.14 -14.73
N ALA A 320 29.47 -20.16 -15.53
CA ALA A 320 30.21 -19.66 -16.68
C ALA A 320 31.52 -18.97 -16.28
N LYS A 321 31.54 -18.33 -15.10
CA LYS A 321 32.73 -17.66 -14.53
C LYS A 321 33.72 -18.66 -13.90
N HIS A 322 33.21 -19.73 -13.29
CA HIS A 322 33.99 -20.74 -12.56
C HIS A 322 33.93 -22.09 -13.29
N THR A 323 34.71 -22.21 -14.37
CA THR A 323 34.68 -23.37 -15.28
C THR A 323 35.13 -24.67 -14.61
N ASP A 324 35.95 -24.59 -13.57
CA ASP A 324 36.33 -25.71 -12.70
C ASP A 324 35.12 -26.28 -11.94
N VAL A 325 34.30 -25.41 -11.35
CA VAL A 325 33.05 -25.80 -10.68
C VAL A 325 32.05 -26.37 -11.67
N GLN A 326 31.95 -25.76 -12.86
CA GLN A 326 31.06 -26.23 -13.93
C GLN A 326 31.42 -27.66 -14.37
N LYS A 327 32.70 -27.93 -14.63
CA LYS A 327 33.18 -29.27 -15.01
C LYS A 327 32.92 -30.31 -13.93
N LYS A 328 33.22 -29.98 -12.67
CA LYS A 328 32.95 -30.88 -11.54
C LYS A 328 31.46 -31.20 -11.37
N LEU A 329 30.59 -30.22 -11.63
CA LEU A 329 29.15 -30.45 -11.64
C LEU A 329 28.71 -31.31 -12.84
N GLN A 330 29.27 -31.09 -14.03
CA GLN A 330 29.02 -31.93 -15.21
C GLN A 330 29.45 -33.38 -14.96
N GLU A 331 30.60 -33.60 -14.32
CA GLU A 331 31.07 -34.93 -13.91
C GLU A 331 30.08 -35.61 -12.95
N GLU A 332 29.56 -34.91 -11.93
CA GLU A 332 28.51 -35.46 -11.05
C GLU A 332 27.24 -35.83 -11.85
N ILE A 333 26.85 -34.98 -12.80
CA ILE A 333 25.68 -35.20 -13.64
C ILE A 333 25.85 -36.43 -14.55
N GLU A 334 26.98 -36.56 -15.23
CA GLU A 334 27.26 -37.68 -16.14
C GLU A 334 27.35 -39.00 -15.37
N ASN A 335 28.01 -38.99 -14.21
CA ASN A 335 28.08 -40.16 -13.33
C ASN A 335 26.69 -40.60 -12.83
N LYS A 336 25.77 -39.65 -12.60
CA LYS A 336 24.43 -39.95 -12.10
C LYS A 336 23.47 -40.39 -13.19
N PHE A 337 23.64 -39.89 -14.42
CA PHE A 337 22.75 -40.15 -15.55
C PHE A 337 23.54 -40.48 -16.82
N PRO A 338 24.23 -41.64 -16.87
CA PRO A 338 25.03 -42.02 -18.04
C PRO A 338 24.16 -42.13 -19.31
N ASN A 339 24.77 -41.97 -20.50
CA ASN A 339 24.17 -42.32 -21.80
C ASN A 339 22.84 -41.64 -22.14
N ASN A 340 22.61 -40.38 -21.74
CA ASN A 340 21.35 -39.67 -22.00
C ASN A 340 20.11 -40.35 -21.40
N GLU A 341 20.28 -41.10 -20.31
CA GLU A 341 19.14 -41.62 -19.55
C GLU A 341 18.20 -40.50 -19.11
N ASN A 342 16.91 -40.81 -19.16
CA ASN A 342 15.85 -39.87 -18.88
C ASN A 342 15.94 -39.39 -17.42
N VAL A 343 16.11 -38.09 -17.22
CA VAL A 343 15.96 -37.41 -15.93
C VAL A 343 14.49 -37.52 -15.49
N LYS A 344 14.12 -38.64 -14.89
CA LYS A 344 12.74 -38.95 -14.44
C LYS A 344 12.68 -39.23 -12.94
N GLU A 345 13.78 -39.65 -12.34
CA GLU A 345 13.81 -40.02 -10.93
C GLU A 345 14.11 -38.82 -10.05
N LEU A 346 13.06 -38.30 -9.40
CA LEU A 346 13.18 -37.19 -8.47
C LEU A 346 14.13 -37.51 -7.31
N GLU A 347 14.18 -38.76 -6.86
CA GLU A 347 15.10 -39.22 -5.80
C GLU A 347 16.57 -39.15 -6.27
N ALA A 348 16.85 -39.54 -7.51
CA ALA A 348 18.18 -39.44 -8.09
C ALA A 348 18.67 -37.98 -8.10
N ILE A 349 17.83 -37.04 -8.51
CA ILE A 349 18.15 -35.60 -8.53
C ILE A 349 18.40 -35.06 -7.12
N GLN A 350 17.61 -35.51 -6.14
CA GLN A 350 17.73 -35.07 -4.76
C GLN A 350 19.02 -35.59 -4.08
N SER A 351 19.55 -36.71 -4.56
CA SER A 351 20.78 -37.32 -4.03
C SER A 351 22.07 -36.63 -4.49
N MET A 352 22.01 -35.75 -5.50
CA MET A 352 23.18 -35.05 -6.05
C MET A 352 23.69 -33.98 -5.08
N GLN A 353 24.85 -34.25 -4.47
CA GLN A 353 25.38 -33.45 -3.37
C GLN A 353 26.06 -32.18 -3.87
N TYR A 354 26.82 -32.27 -4.96
CA TYR A 354 27.51 -31.11 -5.53
C TYR A 354 26.53 -30.15 -6.18
N LEU A 355 25.50 -30.64 -6.86
CA LEU A 355 24.40 -29.82 -7.35
C LEU A 355 23.64 -29.10 -6.22
N ASP A 356 23.39 -29.77 -5.08
CA ASP A 356 22.82 -29.12 -3.89
C ASP A 356 23.74 -28.03 -3.34
N ALA A 357 25.05 -28.29 -3.31
CA ALA A 357 26.05 -27.34 -2.87
C ALA A 357 26.11 -26.10 -3.79
N VAL A 358 26.07 -26.27 -5.12
CA VAL A 358 26.02 -25.19 -6.11
C VAL A 358 24.75 -24.35 -5.93
N PHE A 359 23.60 -24.99 -5.76
CA PHE A 359 22.33 -24.29 -5.49
C PHE A 359 22.42 -23.44 -4.21
N ARG A 360 22.94 -24.02 -3.12
CA ARG A 360 23.04 -23.34 -1.82
C ARG A 360 24.04 -22.20 -1.84
N GLU A 361 25.18 -22.37 -2.50
CA GLU A 361 26.21 -21.34 -2.63
C GLU A 361 25.76 -20.20 -3.56
N THR A 362 25.05 -20.54 -4.64
CA THR A 362 24.40 -19.53 -5.50
C THR A 362 23.47 -18.67 -4.68
N LEU A 363 22.58 -19.26 -3.88
CA LEU A 363 21.63 -18.49 -3.05
C LEU A 363 22.27 -17.82 -1.83
N ARG A 364 23.44 -18.27 -1.40
CA ARG A 364 24.24 -17.60 -0.36
C ARG A 364 24.76 -16.26 -0.89
N LEU A 365 25.36 -16.29 -2.08
CA LEU A 365 25.84 -15.09 -2.75
C LEU A 365 24.68 -14.26 -3.32
N PHE A 366 23.74 -14.83 -4.03
CA PHE A 366 22.70 -14.04 -4.69
C PHE A 366 21.31 -14.50 -4.24
N PRO A 367 20.92 -14.22 -2.98
CA PRO A 367 19.55 -14.43 -2.56
C PRO A 367 18.66 -13.46 -3.35
N PRO A 368 17.61 -13.94 -4.08
CA PRO A 368 16.76 -13.05 -4.85
C PRO A 368 16.10 -11.94 -4.01
N LEU A 369 15.88 -12.21 -2.72
CA LEU A 369 15.16 -11.32 -1.80
C LEU A 369 16.07 -10.90 -0.64
N VAL A 370 16.75 -9.76 -0.80
CA VAL A 370 17.86 -9.32 0.08
C VAL A 370 17.45 -8.81 1.47
N LEU A 371 16.27 -8.18 1.59
CA LEU A 371 15.76 -7.56 2.83
C LEU A 371 14.34 -8.00 3.18
N LEU A 372 13.80 -9.04 2.53
CA LEU A 372 12.41 -9.47 2.71
C LEU A 372 12.14 -10.09 4.09
N VAL A 373 13.16 -10.62 4.76
CA VAL A 373 12.99 -11.28 6.05
C VAL A 373 12.76 -10.23 7.13
N VAL A 374 11.49 -9.80 7.25
CA VAL A 374 11.01 -8.86 8.26
C VAL A 374 9.86 -9.49 9.03
N ARG A 375 9.82 -9.25 10.34
CA ARG A 375 8.69 -9.61 11.20
C ARG A 375 8.20 -8.43 12.01
N THR A 376 6.89 -8.34 12.21
CA THR A 376 6.27 -7.34 13.06
C THR A 376 5.97 -7.94 14.42
N CYS A 377 6.45 -7.29 15.48
CA CYS A 377 6.11 -7.64 16.85
C CYS A 377 4.62 -7.36 17.07
N VAL A 378 3.84 -8.39 17.40
CA VAL A 378 2.38 -8.26 17.64
C VAL A 378 2.05 -8.12 19.13
N LYS A 379 2.94 -8.57 20.01
CA LYS A 379 2.79 -8.54 21.48
C LYS A 379 4.11 -8.15 22.13
N ALA A 380 4.06 -7.36 23.20
CA ALA A 380 5.27 -6.97 23.92
C ALA A 380 5.99 -8.21 24.49
N CYS A 381 7.32 -8.26 24.34
CA CYS A 381 8.14 -9.35 24.87
C CYS A 381 9.58 -8.89 25.12
N THR A 382 10.33 -9.69 25.88
CA THR A 382 11.76 -9.50 26.10
C THR A 382 12.47 -10.78 25.72
N ILE A 383 13.42 -10.71 24.77
CA ILE A 383 14.20 -11.86 24.31
C ILE A 383 15.67 -11.49 24.43
N ARG A 384 16.44 -12.31 25.15
CA ARG A 384 17.88 -12.07 25.42
C ARG A 384 18.18 -10.66 25.94
N GLY A 385 17.34 -10.17 26.85
CA GLY A 385 17.46 -8.82 27.44
C GLY A 385 17.01 -7.68 26.54
N ILE A 386 16.58 -7.94 25.30
CA ILE A 386 16.11 -6.93 24.36
C ILE A 386 14.59 -6.87 24.40
N ARG A 387 14.05 -5.66 24.66
CA ARG A 387 12.61 -5.42 24.73
C ARG A 387 12.05 -5.10 23.35
N PHE A 388 10.99 -5.79 22.97
CA PHE A 388 10.19 -5.53 21.77
C PHE A 388 8.78 -5.09 22.18
N VAL A 389 8.19 -4.17 21.43
CA VAL A 389 6.83 -3.67 21.65
C VAL A 389 6.00 -3.80 20.38
N PRO A 390 4.66 -3.90 20.50
CA PRO A 390 3.80 -4.03 19.33
C PRO A 390 4.05 -2.97 18.26
N GLY A 391 4.05 -3.39 17.00
CA GLY A 391 4.28 -2.52 15.83
C GLY A 391 5.75 -2.32 15.44
N VAL A 392 6.71 -2.69 16.29
CA VAL A 392 8.14 -2.68 15.92
C VAL A 392 8.39 -3.77 14.87
N GLN A 393 9.13 -3.40 13.82
CA GLN A 393 9.59 -4.34 12.80
C GLN A 393 10.98 -4.84 13.17
N VAL A 394 11.25 -6.12 12.92
CA VAL A 394 12.54 -6.77 13.10
C VAL A 394 13.02 -7.22 11.72
N LEU A 395 14.15 -6.66 11.27
CA LEU A 395 14.75 -6.90 9.96
C LEU A 395 15.98 -7.80 10.11
N PHE A 396 16.04 -8.85 9.30
CA PHE A 396 17.19 -9.73 9.17
C PHE A 396 17.85 -9.48 7.80
N PRO A 397 19.01 -8.79 7.74
CA PRO A 397 19.63 -8.42 6.48
C PRO A 397 20.31 -9.65 5.85
N THR A 398 19.53 -10.49 5.15
CA THR A 398 19.94 -11.78 4.59
C THR A 398 21.22 -11.67 3.77
N TYR A 399 21.31 -10.69 2.87
CA TYR A 399 22.48 -10.49 2.01
C TYR A 399 23.77 -10.22 2.82
N SER A 400 23.66 -9.44 3.91
CA SER A 400 24.78 -9.13 4.79
C SER A 400 25.17 -10.33 5.66
N ILE A 401 24.19 -11.05 6.22
CA ILE A 401 24.43 -12.23 7.08
C ILE A 401 25.13 -13.33 6.27
N GLN A 402 24.68 -13.57 5.03
CA GLN A 402 25.23 -14.60 4.15
C GLN A 402 26.63 -14.27 3.61
N ARG A 403 27.11 -13.03 3.83
CA ARG A 403 28.46 -12.55 3.46
C ARG A 403 29.27 -12.06 4.65
N ASP A 404 28.87 -12.47 5.84
CA ASP A 404 29.60 -12.13 7.03
C ASP A 404 30.78 -13.09 7.18
N GLU A 405 32.01 -12.57 7.14
CA GLU A 405 33.22 -13.37 7.31
C GLU A 405 33.31 -14.05 8.67
N ALA A 406 32.56 -13.55 9.67
CA ALA A 406 32.42 -14.22 10.96
C ALA A 406 31.70 -15.57 10.87
N PHE A 407 30.91 -15.81 9.82
CA PHE A 407 30.15 -17.05 9.61
C PHE A 407 30.59 -17.81 8.36
N TRP A 408 31.19 -17.12 7.38
CA TRP A 408 31.58 -17.68 6.09
C TRP A 408 33.02 -17.28 5.76
N ALA A 409 33.98 -18.18 5.91
CA ALA A 409 35.37 -17.90 5.51
C ALA A 409 35.42 -17.51 4.02
N GLU A 410 36.20 -16.51 3.64
CA GLU A 410 36.28 -16.03 2.24
C GLU A 410 34.88 -15.78 1.65
N ALA A 411 34.04 -15.04 2.38
CA ALA A 411 32.60 -14.95 2.15
C ALA A 411 32.18 -14.46 0.75
N GLU A 412 33.06 -13.79 0.01
CA GLU A 412 32.76 -13.25 -1.33
C GLU A 412 33.06 -14.28 -2.44
N GLU A 413 33.84 -15.31 -2.16
CA GLU A 413 34.22 -16.33 -3.13
C GLU A 413 33.11 -17.38 -3.32
N PHE A 414 32.87 -17.76 -4.57
CA PHE A 414 31.96 -18.84 -4.93
C PHE A 414 32.65 -20.19 -4.70
N LYS A 415 32.36 -20.83 -3.56
CA LYS A 415 32.92 -22.15 -3.22
C LYS A 415 31.82 -23.11 -2.76
N PRO A 416 31.21 -23.89 -3.69
CA PRO A 416 30.21 -24.90 -3.33
C PRO A 416 30.66 -25.87 -2.24
N GLU A 417 31.95 -26.20 -2.19
CA GLU A 417 32.56 -27.15 -1.24
C GLU A 417 32.21 -26.87 0.23
N ARG A 418 31.90 -25.61 0.59
CA ARG A 418 31.44 -25.22 1.93
C ARG A 418 30.18 -25.94 2.39
N PHE A 419 29.36 -26.39 1.43
CA PHE A 419 28.09 -27.08 1.69
C PHE A 419 28.16 -28.60 1.56
N LEU A 420 29.34 -29.16 1.26
CA LEU A 420 29.58 -30.61 1.26
C LEU A 420 29.91 -31.15 2.66
N GLN A 421 30.41 -30.28 3.54
CA GLN A 421 30.68 -30.62 4.95
C GLN A 421 29.37 -30.83 5.73
N ASP A 422 29.43 -31.54 6.89
CA ASP A 422 28.25 -31.85 7.70
C ASP A 422 27.39 -30.59 7.93
N ARG A 423 26.07 -30.71 7.70
CA ARG A 423 25.09 -29.62 7.83
C ARG A 423 25.10 -28.95 9.20
N LYS A 424 25.65 -29.60 10.22
CA LYS A 424 25.84 -29.03 11.58
C LYS A 424 26.97 -28.01 11.70
N SER A 425 27.88 -27.94 10.72
CA SER A 425 29.04 -27.03 10.75
C SER A 425 28.64 -25.55 10.70
N HIS A 426 27.47 -25.24 10.14
CA HIS A 426 26.98 -23.86 10.00
C HIS A 426 25.77 -23.62 10.89
N HIS A 427 25.72 -22.44 11.52
CA HIS A 427 24.53 -22.02 12.24
C HIS A 427 23.35 -21.89 11.26
N GLN A 428 22.20 -22.49 11.55
CA GLN A 428 21.06 -22.55 10.61
C GLN A 428 20.56 -21.18 10.14
N MET A 429 20.68 -20.15 10.99
CA MET A 429 20.29 -18.76 10.64
C MET A 429 21.36 -18.01 9.82
N ALA A 430 22.51 -18.61 9.52
CA ALA A 430 23.51 -18.00 8.65
C ALA A 430 23.11 -18.09 7.15
N TRP A 431 22.19 -18.98 6.80
CA TRP A 431 21.68 -19.18 5.44
C TRP A 431 20.15 -19.00 5.42
N LEU A 432 19.68 -17.85 4.95
CA LEU A 432 18.28 -17.42 5.02
C LEU A 432 17.65 -17.03 3.66
N PRO A 433 18.00 -17.64 2.51
CA PRO A 433 17.42 -17.23 1.23
C PRO A 433 15.92 -17.57 1.14
N PHE A 434 15.46 -18.54 1.93
CA PHE A 434 14.05 -18.91 2.07
C PHE A 434 13.43 -18.45 3.40
N GLY A 435 14.15 -17.63 4.18
CA GLY A 435 13.81 -17.33 5.57
C GLY A 435 13.82 -18.56 6.49
N ALA A 436 13.28 -18.41 7.70
CA ALA A 436 13.21 -19.47 8.70
C ALA A 436 11.89 -19.48 9.47
N GLY A 437 11.65 -20.58 10.19
CA GLY A 437 10.47 -20.80 11.02
C GLY A 437 9.17 -20.99 10.24
N PRO A 438 8.01 -20.90 10.91
CA PRO A 438 6.71 -21.19 10.29
C PRO A 438 6.38 -20.31 9.07
N ARG A 439 6.91 -19.07 9.01
CA ARG A 439 6.74 -18.12 7.90
C ARG A 439 7.82 -18.21 6.81
N ASN A 440 8.62 -19.29 6.77
CA ASN A 440 9.56 -19.54 5.69
C ASN A 440 8.84 -19.72 4.33
N CYS A 441 9.60 -19.67 3.25
CA CYS A 441 9.07 -19.85 1.90
C CYS A 441 8.36 -21.20 1.75
N ILE A 442 7.09 -21.16 1.32
CA ILE A 442 6.31 -22.38 1.05
C ILE A 442 6.79 -23.09 -0.22
N GLY A 443 7.28 -22.32 -1.20
CA GLY A 443 7.80 -22.82 -2.47
C GLY A 443 9.24 -23.31 -2.44
N LYS A 444 9.90 -23.43 -1.26
CA LYS A 444 11.32 -23.80 -1.17
C LYS A 444 11.64 -25.09 -1.95
N ARG A 445 10.85 -26.14 -1.71
CA ARG A 445 11.08 -27.44 -2.35
C ARG A 445 10.83 -27.40 -3.85
N PHE A 446 9.78 -26.70 -4.27
CA PHE A 446 9.47 -26.48 -5.68
C PHE A 446 10.62 -25.76 -6.39
N ALA A 447 11.10 -24.65 -5.84
CA ALA A 447 12.20 -23.87 -6.41
C ALA A 447 13.51 -24.68 -6.47
N GLU A 448 13.82 -25.46 -5.44
CA GLU A 448 15.00 -26.34 -5.43
C GLU A 448 14.93 -27.39 -6.55
N ILE A 449 13.81 -28.09 -6.69
CA ILE A 449 13.66 -29.12 -7.72
C ILE A 449 13.70 -28.48 -9.11
N GLN A 450 12.98 -27.37 -9.30
CA GLN A 450 12.96 -26.63 -10.57
C GLN A 450 14.38 -26.20 -10.95
N PHE A 451 15.14 -25.62 -10.02
CA PHE A 451 16.54 -25.24 -10.24
C PHE A 451 17.39 -26.44 -10.65
N LYS A 452 17.33 -27.54 -9.88
CA LYS A 452 18.16 -28.72 -10.10
C LYS A 452 17.90 -29.35 -11.46
N ILE A 453 16.62 -29.57 -11.81
CA ILE A 453 16.27 -30.16 -13.11
C ILE A 453 16.73 -29.26 -14.26
N THR A 454 16.53 -27.94 -14.16
CA THR A 454 16.98 -26.99 -15.19
C THR A 454 18.50 -27.02 -15.36
N MET A 455 19.27 -26.97 -14.27
CA MET A 455 20.74 -27.00 -14.33
C MET A 455 21.27 -28.33 -14.88
N ILE A 456 20.68 -29.47 -14.50
CA ILE A 456 21.04 -30.78 -15.05
C ILE A 456 20.85 -30.76 -16.56
N HIS A 457 19.66 -30.39 -17.04
CA HIS A 457 19.39 -30.41 -18.47
C HIS A 457 20.27 -29.42 -19.25
N LEU A 458 20.53 -28.24 -18.70
CA LEU A 458 21.38 -27.23 -19.34
C LEU A 458 22.84 -27.72 -19.48
N LEU A 459 23.43 -28.22 -18.40
CA LEU A 459 24.85 -28.59 -18.34
C LEU A 459 25.17 -29.93 -18.98
N ARG A 460 24.18 -30.79 -19.20
CA ARG A 460 24.34 -32.01 -20.01
C ARG A 460 24.51 -31.72 -21.49
N THR A 461 23.95 -30.61 -21.96
CA THR A 461 23.85 -30.31 -23.39
C THR A 461 24.83 -29.22 -23.79
N TYR A 462 25.12 -28.27 -22.90
CA TYR A 462 25.91 -27.09 -23.23
C TYR A 462 26.96 -26.77 -22.18
N ASP A 463 28.07 -26.21 -22.66
CA ASP A 463 29.05 -25.50 -21.84
C ASP A 463 28.68 -24.01 -21.81
N LEU A 464 28.60 -23.45 -20.61
CA LEU A 464 28.33 -22.03 -20.39
C LEU A 464 29.64 -21.25 -20.36
N SER A 465 29.71 -20.20 -21.16
CA SER A 465 30.84 -19.26 -21.19
C SER A 465 30.35 -17.82 -21.19
N LEU A 466 31.17 -16.90 -20.64
CA LEU A 466 30.87 -15.48 -20.65
C LEU A 466 31.33 -14.85 -21.96
N CYS A 467 30.44 -14.10 -22.61
CA CYS A 467 30.85 -13.21 -23.70
C CYS A 467 31.67 -12.00 -23.19
N ALA A 468 32.35 -11.29 -24.09
CA ALA A 468 33.18 -10.15 -23.73
C ALA A 468 32.43 -9.07 -22.93
N ALA A 469 31.15 -8.83 -23.26
CA ALA A 469 30.28 -7.89 -22.54
C ALA A 469 29.95 -8.33 -21.10
N SER A 470 30.04 -9.63 -20.80
CA SER A 470 29.68 -10.25 -19.52
C SER A 470 30.89 -10.52 -18.61
N GLN A 471 32.11 -10.25 -19.07
CA GLN A 471 33.35 -10.37 -18.27
C GLN A 471 33.50 -9.26 -17.21
N VAL A 472 32.74 -8.16 -17.33
CA VAL A 472 32.73 -7.07 -16.35
C VAL A 472 31.95 -7.51 -15.11
N SER A 473 32.50 -7.26 -13.91
CA SER A 473 31.84 -7.53 -12.63
C SER A 473 30.40 -7.01 -12.63
N ILE A 474 29.42 -7.88 -12.38
CA ILE A 474 28.02 -7.49 -12.22
C ILE A 474 27.96 -6.48 -11.06
N GLY A 475 27.59 -5.24 -11.37
CA GLY A 475 27.19 -4.26 -10.38
C GLY A 475 25.68 -4.14 -10.40
N CYS A 476 24.99 -4.53 -9.33
CA CYS A 476 23.55 -4.29 -9.22
C CYS A 476 23.30 -2.77 -9.13
N ARG A 477 22.68 -2.19 -10.16
CA ARG A 477 22.15 -0.82 -10.08
C ARG A 477 20.77 -0.84 -9.44
N CYS A 478 20.70 -0.20 -8.27
CA CYS A 478 19.55 0.30 -7.52
C CYS A 478 18.41 -0.69 -7.17
N GLY A 479 18.10 -0.81 -5.87
CA GLY A 479 16.77 -0.98 -5.25
C GLY A 479 15.81 -2.09 -5.66
N SER A 480 16.11 -2.89 -6.67
CA SER A 480 15.09 -3.61 -7.42
C SER A 480 14.79 -5.01 -6.87
N TRP A 481 13.53 -5.40 -6.98
CA TRP A 481 13.05 -6.78 -6.85
C TRP A 481 13.28 -7.59 -8.14
N SER A 482 13.57 -6.92 -9.27
CA SER A 482 13.95 -7.49 -10.57
C SER A 482 15.38 -7.06 -10.93
N ASN A 483 16.37 -7.94 -10.72
CA ASN A 483 17.80 -7.56 -10.77
C ASN A 483 18.59 -8.02 -12.00
N PHE A 484 17.94 -8.44 -13.08
CA PHE A 484 18.66 -8.77 -14.33
C PHE A 484 18.27 -7.92 -15.54
N SER A 485 17.03 -7.42 -15.63
CA SER A 485 16.55 -6.68 -16.82
C SER A 485 17.23 -5.31 -17.04
N LYS A 486 17.86 -4.74 -16.00
CA LYS A 486 18.56 -3.44 -16.05
C LYS A 486 20.10 -3.54 -16.04
N LEU A 487 20.66 -4.69 -16.44
CA LEU A 487 22.11 -4.84 -16.64
C LEU A 487 22.55 -4.17 -17.95
N ARG A 488 23.00 -2.91 -17.87
CA ARG A 488 23.65 -2.22 -19.01
C ARG A 488 25.17 -2.36 -18.88
N SER A 489 25.83 -2.93 -19.88
CA SER A 489 27.29 -2.92 -20.03
C SER A 489 27.78 -1.47 -20.07
N ILE A 490 28.83 -1.17 -19.32
CA ILE A 490 29.55 0.11 -19.42
C ILE A 490 30.83 -0.21 -20.19
N GLY A 491 30.87 0.18 -21.47
CA GLY A 491 32.08 0.10 -22.27
C GLY A 491 33.13 1.13 -21.79
N PRO A 492 34.42 0.95 -22.11
CA PRO A 492 35.54 1.69 -21.51
C PRO A 492 35.68 3.16 -21.94
N ASN A 493 34.76 3.75 -22.72
CA ASN A 493 35.00 5.04 -23.39
C ASN A 493 34.10 6.21 -22.98
N SER A 494 33.29 6.12 -21.91
CA SER A 494 32.40 7.25 -21.52
C SER A 494 32.90 8.15 -20.38
N ASP A 495 34.04 7.86 -19.76
CA ASP A 495 34.45 8.52 -18.50
C ASP A 495 35.27 9.82 -18.66
N GLU A 496 35.56 10.28 -19.88
CA GLU A 496 36.37 11.48 -20.10
C GLU A 496 35.61 12.73 -20.54
N VAL A 497 34.37 12.62 -21.04
CA VAL A 497 33.64 13.80 -21.57
C VAL A 497 32.72 14.47 -20.53
N GLU A 498 32.25 13.76 -19.50
CA GLU A 498 31.28 14.34 -18.53
C GLU A 498 31.91 14.94 -17.25
N ARG A 499 33.22 14.80 -17.03
CA ARG A 499 33.90 15.39 -15.86
C ARG A 499 34.02 16.93 -15.90
N GLY A 500 33.79 17.55 -17.06
CA GLY A 500 33.92 19.00 -17.26
C GLY A 500 32.76 19.84 -16.74
N ASN A 501 31.53 19.31 -16.67
CA ASN A 501 30.33 20.16 -16.53
C ASN A 501 29.62 20.09 -15.16
N TYR A 502 30.01 19.16 -14.27
CA TYR A 502 29.35 18.99 -12.96
C TYR A 502 29.96 19.82 -11.82
N LYS A 503 31.17 20.38 -11.98
CA LYS A 503 31.77 21.25 -10.96
C LYS A 503 31.15 22.65 -10.90
N ALA A 504 30.46 23.12 -11.95
CA ALA A 504 29.90 24.47 -12.01
C ALA A 504 28.50 24.62 -11.37
N LYS A 505 27.72 23.53 -11.23
CA LYS A 505 26.34 23.59 -10.70
C LYS A 505 26.24 23.38 -9.18
N ARG A 506 27.36 23.14 -8.49
CA ARG A 506 27.45 22.82 -7.05
C ARG A 506 27.49 24.05 -6.12
N ARG A 507 27.38 25.28 -6.65
CA ARG A 507 27.60 26.52 -5.87
C ARG A 507 26.42 27.48 -5.70
N ARG A 508 25.16 27.12 -5.96
CA ARG A 508 24.05 28.10 -5.82
C ARG A 508 22.80 27.74 -5.01
N PHE A 509 22.71 26.62 -4.29
CA PHE A 509 21.46 26.31 -3.58
C PHE A 509 21.57 25.69 -2.18
N ALA A 510 22.74 25.72 -1.52
CA ALA A 510 22.93 24.97 -0.27
C ALA A 510 23.45 25.78 0.93
N HIS A 511 23.55 27.12 0.90
CA HIS A 511 24.28 27.85 1.95
C HIS A 511 23.59 29.03 2.66
N VAL A 512 22.26 29.20 2.60
CA VAL A 512 21.61 30.36 3.26
C VAL A 512 20.48 30.03 4.25
N PHE A 513 20.12 28.76 4.50
CA PHE A 513 18.98 28.48 5.40
C PHE A 513 19.18 27.43 6.50
N MET A 514 20.38 26.87 6.68
CA MET A 514 20.59 25.68 7.52
C MET A 514 21.68 25.82 8.59
N GLU A 515 21.89 27.01 9.16
CA GLU A 515 22.92 27.19 10.20
C GLU A 515 22.51 27.90 11.50
N ASN A 516 21.22 28.16 11.79
CA ASN A 516 20.85 28.91 13.01
C ASN A 516 19.79 28.31 13.95
N LEU A 517 19.54 27.00 13.95
CA LEU A 517 18.58 26.40 14.91
C LEU A 517 19.08 25.10 15.57
N ALA A 518 20.36 25.07 15.95
CA ALA A 518 20.97 23.89 16.58
C ALA A 518 21.69 24.20 17.90
N TYR A 519 21.06 24.90 18.84
CA TYR A 519 21.49 24.89 20.25
C TYR A 519 20.28 25.09 21.18
N LEU A 520 19.89 24.03 21.92
CA LEU A 520 19.37 24.07 23.31
C LEU A 520 18.80 22.70 23.74
N PRO A 521 19.43 21.95 24.68
CA PRO A 521 18.99 20.63 25.12
C PRO A 521 17.96 20.61 26.28
N SER A 522 17.30 21.71 26.62
CA SER A 522 16.46 21.83 27.84
C SER A 522 14.94 21.88 27.60
N PHE A 523 14.46 21.46 26.42
CA PHE A 523 13.09 21.76 25.97
C PHE A 523 12.01 20.69 26.24
N CYS A 524 12.29 19.63 27.02
CA CYS A 524 11.33 18.53 27.22
C CYS A 524 10.28 18.72 28.34
N ARG A 525 10.41 19.74 29.22
CA ARG A 525 9.39 20.02 30.26
C ARG A 525 8.45 21.20 29.93
N PHE A 526 8.77 21.98 28.90
CA PHE A 526 8.04 23.20 28.53
C PHE A 526 6.80 22.96 27.64
N HIS A 527 6.68 21.76 27.05
CA HIS A 527 5.73 21.49 25.97
C HIS A 527 4.29 21.15 26.44
N ARG A 528 4.07 20.83 27.73
CA ARG A 528 2.71 20.65 28.27
C ARG A 528 1.97 21.98 28.51
N ARG A 529 2.70 23.08 28.76
CA ARG A 529 2.10 24.42 28.93
C ARG A 529 1.86 25.12 27.60
N ILE A 530 2.73 24.96 26.61
CA ILE A 530 2.55 25.57 25.28
C ILE A 530 1.37 24.95 24.52
N ILE A 531 1.15 23.62 24.60
CA ILE A 531 0.00 22.99 23.93
C ILE A 531 -1.34 23.46 24.54
N PHE A 532 -1.36 23.79 25.84
CA PHE A 532 -2.53 24.37 26.49
C PHE A 532 -2.70 25.87 26.23
N GLN A 533 -1.61 26.59 25.91
CA GLN A 533 -1.67 28.02 25.54
C GLN A 533 -1.88 28.25 24.04
N LEU A 534 -1.48 27.31 23.16
CA LEU A 534 -1.72 27.39 21.71
C LEU A 534 -3.13 26.95 21.29
N SER A 535 -3.90 26.29 22.17
CA SER A 535 -5.36 26.15 21.99
C SER A 535 -6.14 27.44 22.28
N VAL A 536 -5.49 28.45 22.89
CA VAL A 536 -6.08 29.77 23.21
C VAL A 536 -5.64 30.84 22.20
N LEU A 537 -4.57 30.62 21.44
CA LEU A 537 -4.10 31.57 20.43
C LEU A 537 -5.08 31.82 19.25
N PRO A 538 -5.91 30.85 18.78
CA PRO A 538 -6.94 31.13 17.77
C PRO A 538 -8.04 32.05 18.31
N LEU A 539 -8.25 32.07 19.63
CA LEU A 539 -9.18 32.99 20.30
C LEU A 539 -8.60 34.41 20.41
N ILE A 540 -7.28 34.56 20.52
CA ILE A 540 -6.62 35.88 20.63
C ILE A 540 -6.49 36.56 19.26
N LEU A 541 -6.28 35.81 18.17
CA LEU A 541 -6.27 36.37 16.81
C LEU A 541 -7.66 36.74 16.26
N PHE A 542 -8.74 36.27 16.90
CA PHE A 542 -10.10 36.73 16.64
C PHE A 542 -10.37 38.16 17.17
N PHE A 543 -9.47 38.72 18.00
CA PHE A 543 -9.57 40.04 18.62
C PHE A 543 -8.50 41.01 18.13
N ILE A 544 -8.08 40.94 16.85
CA ILE A 544 -7.47 42.11 16.22
C ILE A 544 -8.62 43.01 15.75
N PRO A 545 -8.89 44.15 16.40
CA PRO A 545 -9.87 45.10 15.88
C PRO A 545 -9.28 45.67 14.59
N VAL A 546 -9.88 45.26 13.47
CA VAL A 546 -9.69 45.92 12.16
C VAL A 546 -10.13 47.37 12.35
N HIS A 547 -9.19 48.25 12.69
CA HIS A 547 -9.37 49.69 12.73
C HIS A 547 -9.40 50.24 11.30
N ALA A 548 -10.40 49.83 10.53
CA ALA A 548 -10.76 50.49 9.29
C ALA A 548 -12.19 51.03 9.48
N GLN A 549 -12.30 52.19 10.14
CA GLN A 549 -13.52 53.00 10.10
C GLN A 549 -13.69 53.52 8.67
N PHE A 550 -14.38 52.75 7.84
CA PHE A 550 -14.97 53.26 6.60
C PHE A 550 -16.35 53.81 6.94
N GLU A 551 -16.41 55.11 7.25
CA GLU A 551 -17.68 55.85 7.30
C GLU A 551 -18.16 56.09 5.86
N GLU A 552 -19.15 55.31 5.41
CA GLU A 552 -19.89 55.65 4.18
C GLU A 552 -20.80 56.84 4.49
N THR A 553 -20.30 58.05 4.19
CA THR A 553 -21.07 59.29 4.30
C THR A 553 -21.81 59.55 3.00
N ARG A 554 -23.14 59.74 3.05
CA ARG A 554 -23.95 60.06 1.87
C ARG A 554 -25.02 61.11 2.18
N CYS A 555 -25.25 62.00 1.22
CA CYS A 555 -26.34 62.95 1.25
C CYS A 555 -27.54 62.37 0.49
N ARG A 556 -28.72 62.43 1.11
CA ARG A 556 -29.98 61.95 0.56
C ARG A 556 -30.89 63.14 0.29
N CYS A 557 -31.18 63.43 -0.98
CA CYS A 557 -32.07 64.51 -1.39
C CYS A 557 -33.36 63.94 -1.99
N VAL A 558 -34.51 64.37 -1.47
CA VAL A 558 -35.83 64.02 -2.01
C VAL A 558 -36.38 65.26 -2.68
N CYS A 559 -36.57 65.20 -4.00
CA CYS A 559 -36.99 66.32 -4.83
C CYS A 559 -38.22 65.93 -5.67
N PRO A 560 -39.08 66.89 -6.07
CA PRO A 560 -40.12 66.62 -7.05
C PRO A 560 -39.54 66.21 -8.43
N ASN A 561 -40.32 65.48 -9.23
CA ASN A 561 -39.88 65.03 -10.55
C ASN A 561 -39.64 66.23 -11.49
N PRO A 562 -38.45 66.35 -12.14
CA PRO A 562 -38.12 67.48 -13.02
C PRO A 562 -39.07 67.64 -14.22
N SER A 563 -39.77 66.58 -14.62
CA SER A 563 -40.76 66.61 -15.71
C SER A 563 -42.10 67.27 -15.32
N VAL A 564 -42.30 67.65 -14.05
CA VAL A 564 -43.62 67.98 -13.47
C VAL A 564 -43.69 69.42 -12.91
N VAL A 565 -42.97 70.37 -13.50
CA VAL A 565 -43.00 71.78 -13.06
C VAL A 565 -44.34 72.49 -13.41
N GLN A 566 -45.35 71.80 -13.97
CA GLN A 566 -46.63 72.42 -14.35
C GLN A 566 -47.92 71.67 -13.97
N ALA A 567 -47.91 70.61 -13.15
CA ALA A 567 -49.18 70.02 -12.68
C ALA A 567 -49.07 69.30 -11.33
N ASN A 568 -50.11 69.43 -10.51
CA ASN A 568 -50.31 68.81 -9.19
C ASN A 568 -50.23 67.26 -9.25
N ASN A 569 -49.03 66.69 -9.21
CA ASN A 569 -48.83 65.27 -8.94
C ASN A 569 -47.64 65.06 -7.98
N SER A 570 -47.87 64.26 -6.95
CA SER A 570 -47.05 64.09 -5.75
C SER A 570 -45.94 63.04 -5.87
N GLU A 571 -45.34 62.86 -7.05
CA GLU A 571 -44.23 61.93 -7.22
C GLU A 571 -42.88 62.62 -6.90
N ARG A 572 -42.32 62.30 -5.74
CA ARG A 572 -40.98 62.74 -5.31
C ARG A 572 -39.93 61.69 -5.69
N LYS A 573 -38.85 62.11 -6.35
CA LYS A 573 -37.70 61.29 -6.76
C LYS A 573 -36.55 61.42 -5.76
N LEU A 574 -35.84 60.32 -5.57
CA LEU A 574 -34.74 60.22 -4.61
C LEU A 574 -33.37 60.32 -5.31
N TYR A 575 -32.54 61.24 -4.84
CA TYR A 575 -31.17 61.46 -5.29
C TYR A 575 -30.19 61.17 -4.16
N ILE A 576 -29.12 60.42 -4.45
CA ILE A 576 -28.10 60.03 -3.45
C ILE A 576 -26.73 60.27 -4.05
N LEU A 577 -25.89 61.03 -3.33
CA LEU A 577 -24.49 61.26 -3.69
C LEU A 577 -23.61 61.27 -2.44
N SER A 578 -22.39 60.75 -2.55
CA SER A 578 -21.41 60.80 -1.46
C SER A 578 -20.67 62.13 -1.50
N VAL A 579 -21.04 63.02 -0.58
CA VAL A 579 -20.44 64.35 -0.43
C VAL A 579 -20.23 64.65 1.06
N PRO A 580 -19.25 65.50 1.42
CA PRO A 580 -19.06 65.94 2.81
C PRO A 580 -20.30 66.65 3.36
N ALA A 581 -20.50 66.65 4.69
CA ALA A 581 -21.69 67.21 5.33
C ALA A 581 -21.97 68.68 4.94
N ARG A 582 -20.92 69.48 4.75
CA ARG A 582 -21.02 70.90 4.35
C ARG A 582 -21.51 71.11 2.91
N SER A 583 -21.50 70.06 2.09
CA SER A 583 -21.86 70.10 0.67
C SER A 583 -23.15 69.31 0.38
N CYS A 584 -23.91 68.94 1.42
CA CYS A 584 -25.18 68.22 1.30
C CYS A 584 -26.33 69.19 0.99
N VAL A 585 -26.28 69.78 -0.21
CA VAL A 585 -27.29 70.72 -0.73
C VAL A 585 -27.79 70.26 -2.10
N CYS A 586 -29.02 70.65 -2.44
CA CYS A 586 -29.70 70.26 -3.69
C CYS A 586 -28.84 70.53 -4.93
N GLU A 587 -28.15 71.68 -4.99
CA GLU A 587 -27.33 72.07 -6.13
C GLU A 587 -26.17 71.10 -6.41
N VAL A 588 -25.55 70.56 -5.37
CA VAL A 588 -24.37 69.70 -5.51
C VAL A 588 -24.77 68.24 -5.77
N VAL A 589 -25.89 67.80 -5.22
CA VAL A 589 -26.30 66.38 -5.23
C VAL A 589 -27.25 66.07 -6.38
N VAL A 590 -28.13 66.99 -6.74
CA VAL A 590 -29.25 66.75 -7.66
C VAL A 590 -28.94 67.26 -9.06
N LEU A 591 -28.37 68.47 -9.22
CA LEU A 591 -28.08 69.06 -10.53
C LEU A 591 -27.17 68.20 -11.44
N PRO A 592 -26.11 67.54 -10.93
CA PRO A 592 -25.28 66.67 -11.78
C PRO A 592 -25.99 65.40 -12.27
N GLN A 593 -27.11 65.01 -11.63
CA GLN A 593 -27.86 63.79 -11.93
C GLN A 593 -29.14 64.05 -12.74
N LEU A 594 -29.35 65.30 -13.19
CA LEU A 594 -30.47 65.70 -14.03
C LEU A 594 -30.07 65.66 -15.51
N GLU A 595 -30.75 64.84 -16.31
CA GLU A 595 -30.49 64.72 -17.77
C GLU A 595 -31.02 65.91 -18.60
N VAL A 596 -31.84 66.80 -18.00
CA VAL A 596 -32.48 67.94 -18.67
C VAL A 596 -31.89 69.26 -18.15
N LYS A 597 -31.44 70.14 -19.06
CA LYS A 597 -30.92 71.48 -18.72
C LYS A 597 -32.06 72.39 -18.26
N ILE A 598 -32.18 72.61 -16.95
CA ILE A 598 -33.07 73.62 -16.37
C ILE A 598 -32.41 75.00 -16.53
N HIS A 599 -33.16 76.02 -16.98
CA HIS A 599 -32.67 77.41 -17.04
C HIS A 599 -32.33 77.94 -15.65
N THR A 600 -31.25 78.72 -15.53
CA THR A 600 -30.69 79.23 -14.25
C THR A 600 -31.70 79.91 -13.34
N ALA A 601 -32.70 80.63 -13.89
CA ALA A 601 -33.74 81.29 -13.10
C ALA A 601 -34.76 80.34 -12.45
N LYS A 602 -34.87 79.07 -12.89
CA LYS A 602 -35.80 78.07 -12.36
C LYS A 602 -35.14 77.06 -11.40
N ILE A 603 -33.82 77.14 -11.23
CA ILE A 603 -33.07 76.25 -10.33
C ILE A 603 -33.36 76.58 -8.87
N GLU A 604 -33.46 77.88 -8.54
CA GLU A 604 -33.77 78.34 -7.18
C GLU A 604 -35.18 77.91 -6.73
N GLU A 605 -36.20 78.02 -7.61
CA GLU A 605 -37.56 77.55 -7.30
C GLU A 605 -37.64 76.02 -7.11
N PHE A 606 -36.88 75.26 -7.89
CA PHE A 606 -36.87 73.79 -7.81
C PHE A 606 -36.18 73.29 -6.53
N CYS A 607 -35.02 73.85 -6.18
CA CYS A 607 -34.26 73.38 -5.02
C CYS A 607 -34.89 73.78 -3.66
N VAL A 608 -35.72 74.83 -3.61
CA VAL A 608 -36.48 75.17 -2.39
C VAL A 608 -37.52 74.09 -2.03
N GLN A 609 -37.97 73.31 -3.00
CA GLN A 609 -38.93 72.21 -2.80
C GLN A 609 -38.24 70.85 -2.52
N CYS A 610 -36.91 70.84 -2.42
CA CYS A 610 -36.13 69.64 -2.14
C CYS A 610 -35.75 69.53 -0.65
N GLU A 611 -35.93 68.35 -0.08
CA GLU A 611 -35.46 68.04 1.27
C GLU A 611 -34.18 67.20 1.21
N CYS A 612 -33.04 67.80 1.54
CA CYS A 612 -31.75 67.12 1.62
C CYS A 612 -31.35 66.84 3.08
N GLN A 613 -31.11 65.57 3.41
CA GLN A 613 -30.62 65.14 4.72
C GLN A 613 -29.29 64.38 4.59
N TYR A 614 -28.34 64.78 5.43
CA TYR A 614 -27.06 64.09 5.56
C TYR A 614 -27.22 62.87 6.45
N GLN A 615 -26.82 61.69 5.97
CA GLN A 615 -26.94 60.44 6.73
C GLN A 615 -25.57 59.75 6.82
N SER A 616 -25.04 59.62 8.03
CA SER A 616 -23.93 58.71 8.32
C SER A 616 -24.51 57.36 8.74
N ARG A 617 -24.15 56.30 8.02
CA ARG A 617 -24.53 54.93 8.40
C ARG A 617 -23.28 54.15 8.79
N ASN A 618 -23.26 53.64 10.02
CA ASN A 618 -22.20 52.76 10.49
C ASN A 618 -22.34 51.38 9.81
N THR A 619 -21.73 51.21 8.63
CA THR A 619 -21.75 49.93 7.88
C THR A 619 -20.85 48.88 8.52
N THR A 620 -20.01 49.27 9.48
CA THR A 620 -19.10 48.38 10.20
C THR A 620 -19.88 47.32 10.98
N LEU A 621 -21.00 47.69 11.61
CA LEU A 621 -21.82 46.75 12.40
C LEU A 621 -22.50 45.71 11.50
N ILE A 622 -22.97 46.12 10.31
CA ILE A 622 -23.59 45.22 9.31
C ILE A 622 -22.52 44.30 8.70
N LYS A 623 -21.35 44.83 8.32
CA LYS A 623 -20.25 44.04 7.77
C LYS A 623 -19.71 43.03 8.80
N VAL A 624 -19.57 43.43 10.06
CA VAL A 624 -19.16 42.54 11.16
C VAL A 624 -20.21 41.44 11.41
N ALA A 625 -21.50 41.78 11.41
CA ALA A 625 -22.57 40.80 11.55
C ALA A 625 -22.58 39.78 10.39
N VAL A 626 -22.44 40.25 9.14
CA VAL A 626 -22.37 39.37 7.96
C VAL A 626 -21.14 38.48 7.99
N ILE A 627 -19.98 39.01 8.38
CA ILE A 627 -18.74 38.22 8.52
C ILE A 627 -18.89 37.16 9.63
N LEU A 628 -19.50 37.50 10.77
CA LEU A 628 -19.79 36.55 11.85
C LEU A 628 -20.73 35.44 11.39
N VAL A 629 -21.78 35.76 10.63
CA VAL A 629 -22.72 34.77 10.10
C VAL A 629 -22.05 33.85 9.06
N ILE A 630 -21.26 34.40 8.14
CA ILE A 630 -20.53 33.60 7.15
C ILE A 630 -19.48 32.72 7.85
N SER A 631 -18.81 33.23 8.88
CA SER A 631 -17.83 32.48 9.68
C SER A 631 -18.47 31.33 10.46
N THR A 632 -19.63 31.56 11.10
CA THR A 632 -20.35 30.51 11.82
C THR A 632 -20.90 29.44 10.89
N ILE A 633 -21.46 29.82 9.73
CA ILE A 633 -21.90 28.86 8.71
C ILE A 633 -20.72 28.05 8.18
N SER A 634 -19.58 28.70 7.89
CA SER A 634 -18.37 28.01 7.42
C SER A 634 -17.84 27.02 8.46
N LEU A 635 -17.82 27.41 9.74
CA LEU A 635 -17.43 26.54 10.85
C LEU A 635 -18.38 25.33 10.97
N LEU A 636 -19.68 25.56 10.83
CA LEU A 636 -20.69 24.49 10.85
C LEU A 636 -20.55 23.54 9.66
N VAL A 637 -20.25 24.03 8.47
CA VAL A 637 -19.99 23.18 7.28
C VAL A 637 -18.73 22.35 7.47
N VAL A 638 -17.64 22.95 7.97
CA VAL A 638 -16.41 22.20 8.30
C VAL A 638 -16.67 21.16 9.39
N TYR A 639 -17.46 21.50 10.42
CA TYR A 639 -17.86 20.56 11.46
C TYR A 639 -18.72 19.41 10.91
N MET A 640 -19.66 19.69 10.01
CA MET A 640 -20.46 18.67 9.34
C MET A 640 -19.63 17.77 8.43
N LEU A 641 -18.66 18.32 7.68
CA LEU A 641 -17.70 17.55 6.86
C LEU A 641 -16.78 16.70 7.75
N PHE A 642 -16.34 17.23 8.88
CA PHE A 642 -15.57 16.50 9.89
C PHE A 642 -16.38 15.35 10.47
N LEU A 643 -17.65 15.58 10.84
CA LEU A 643 -18.55 14.52 11.29
C LEU A 643 -18.82 13.47 10.20
N GLN A 644 -18.98 13.86 8.93
CA GLN A 644 -19.07 12.92 7.81
C GLN A 644 -17.80 12.09 7.65
N CYS A 645 -16.62 12.67 7.89
CA CYS A 645 -15.34 11.95 7.88
C CYS A 645 -15.18 11.03 9.10
N LEU A 646 -15.75 11.38 10.26
CA LEU A 646 -15.77 10.54 11.46
C LEU A 646 -16.81 9.41 11.40
N ASN A 647 -17.89 9.58 10.64
CA ASN A 647 -18.99 8.63 10.51
C ASN A 647 -18.55 7.20 10.08
N PRO A 648 -17.65 7.00 9.10
CA PRO A 648 -17.11 5.68 8.79
C PRO A 648 -16.24 5.09 9.92
N MET A 649 -15.59 5.93 10.72
CA MET A 649 -14.77 5.51 11.85
C MET A 649 -15.60 4.94 13.02
N PHE A 650 -16.78 5.52 13.28
CA PHE A 650 -17.69 5.02 14.32
C PHE A 650 -18.52 3.81 13.86
N ARG A 651 -18.83 3.69 12.55
CA ARG A 651 -19.45 2.47 12.00
C ARG A 651 -18.52 1.25 12.07
N GLN A 652 -17.20 1.42 11.95
CA GLN A 652 -16.24 0.32 12.11
C GLN A 652 -16.19 -0.25 13.54
N ARG A 653 -16.59 0.51 14.58
CA ARG A 653 -16.63 0.03 15.97
C ARG A 653 -17.90 -0.73 16.36
N ARG A 654 -18.91 -0.85 15.48
CA ARG A 654 -20.19 -1.54 15.77
C ARG A 654 -20.46 -2.80 14.95
N LYS A 655 -19.48 -3.36 14.23
CA LYS A 655 -19.59 -4.73 13.69
C LYS A 655 -18.97 -5.73 14.66
N GLY A 656 -19.68 -6.00 15.76
CA GLY A 656 -19.73 -7.35 16.33
C GLY A 656 -20.61 -8.24 15.45
N PRO A 657 -20.56 -9.57 15.58
CA PRO A 657 -20.99 -10.52 14.54
C PRO A 657 -22.50 -10.39 14.30
N SER A 658 -22.87 -9.99 13.07
CA SER A 658 -24.25 -10.04 12.61
C SER A 658 -24.53 -11.44 12.09
N TYR A 659 -25.48 -12.12 12.73
CA TYR A 659 -26.13 -13.33 12.24
C TYR A 659 -26.84 -12.98 10.92
N GLU A 660 -26.34 -13.49 9.80
CA GLU A 660 -27.02 -13.38 8.51
C GLU A 660 -28.18 -14.38 8.48
N LYS A 661 -29.38 -13.81 8.52
CA LYS A 661 -30.65 -14.49 8.27
C LYS A 661 -30.69 -14.78 6.76
N HIS A 662 -30.74 -16.06 6.42
CA HIS A 662 -31.02 -16.52 5.06
C HIS A 662 -32.27 -15.79 4.52
N ILE A 663 -32.09 -15.12 3.38
CA ILE A 663 -33.19 -14.78 2.48
C ILE A 663 -33.29 -15.98 1.57
N ASP A 664 -34.25 -16.86 1.85
CA ASP A 664 -34.76 -17.78 0.84
C ASP A 664 -35.52 -16.92 -0.17
N GLU A 665 -35.08 -17.01 -1.43
CA GLU A 665 -35.89 -16.67 -2.59
C GLU A 665 -37.01 -17.70 -2.66
N ASP A 666 -38.24 -17.29 -2.39
CA ASP A 666 -39.46 -17.90 -2.92
C ASP A 666 -40.65 -17.02 -2.53
N GLU A 667 -41.11 -16.18 -3.46
CA GLU A 667 -42.53 -15.86 -3.62
C GLU A 667 -42.74 -15.00 -4.88
N ASN A 668 -43.13 -15.67 -5.97
CA ASN A 668 -44.11 -15.15 -6.91
C ASN A 668 -44.60 -16.30 -7.80
N ILE A 669 -45.67 -16.96 -7.39
CA ILE A 669 -46.81 -17.43 -8.20
C ILE A 669 -47.92 -17.77 -7.19
N PHE A 670 -48.97 -16.95 -7.12
CA PHE A 670 -50.26 -17.39 -6.61
C PHE A 670 -51.37 -16.79 -7.47
N SER A 671 -52.06 -17.67 -8.20
CA SER A 671 -53.47 -17.56 -8.58
C SER A 671 -53.99 -18.99 -8.83
N PRO A 672 -55.28 -19.25 -8.56
CA PRO A 672 -55.72 -20.38 -7.74
C PRO A 672 -56.25 -21.58 -8.54
N PRO A 673 -56.43 -22.76 -7.93
CA PRO A 673 -57.29 -23.79 -8.48
C PRO A 673 -58.69 -23.75 -7.86
N VAL A 674 -59.68 -23.90 -8.72
CA VAL A 674 -61.10 -24.13 -8.42
C VAL A 674 -61.34 -25.63 -8.24
N ALA A 675 -62.06 -25.96 -7.17
CA ALA A 675 -62.93 -27.12 -6.91
C ALA A 675 -62.56 -28.50 -7.47
N ALA A 676 -62.49 -29.52 -6.61
CA ALA A 676 -63.64 -30.39 -6.34
C ALA A 676 -63.29 -31.54 -5.37
N GLU A 677 -64.13 -31.65 -4.35
CA GLU A 677 -64.77 -32.87 -3.85
C GLU A 677 -64.06 -33.94 -3.01
N MET A 678 -64.78 -34.21 -1.90
CA MET A 678 -64.99 -35.46 -1.18
C MET A 678 -64.06 -35.85 -0.01
N ALA A 679 -64.60 -35.53 1.17
CA ALA A 679 -64.36 -36.13 2.49
C ALA A 679 -64.93 -37.59 2.57
N PRO A 680 -65.02 -38.29 3.73
CA PRO A 680 -64.55 -37.92 5.07
C PRO A 680 -63.90 -39.08 5.91
N THR A 681 -63.16 -38.67 6.94
CA THR A 681 -63.14 -39.19 8.33
C THR A 681 -63.13 -40.69 8.67
N SER A 682 -62.20 -41.09 9.55
CA SER A 682 -62.47 -41.47 10.96
C SER A 682 -61.16 -41.91 11.65
N SER A 683 -60.76 -41.26 12.76
CA SER A 683 -60.84 -41.76 14.15
C SER A 683 -59.67 -42.70 14.50
N ASN A 684 -58.94 -42.64 15.62
CA ASN A 684 -59.09 -42.03 16.93
C ASN A 684 -57.70 -41.90 17.58
N VAL A 685 -57.50 -40.94 18.49
CA VAL A 685 -57.15 -41.12 19.91
C VAL A 685 -56.79 -39.74 20.51
N VAL A 686 -57.41 -39.45 21.65
CA VAL A 686 -57.49 -38.21 22.44
C VAL A 686 -57.04 -38.61 23.88
N PRO A 687 -56.71 -37.72 24.84
CA PRO A 687 -55.75 -36.60 24.89
C PRO A 687 -54.88 -36.61 26.18
N ALA A 688 -53.84 -35.77 26.28
CA ALA A 688 -53.40 -35.27 27.60
C ALA A 688 -52.59 -33.95 27.53
N ARG A 689 -53.18 -32.90 28.10
CA ARG A 689 -52.59 -31.65 28.62
C ARG A 689 -51.76 -30.76 27.68
N GLN A 690 -52.47 -29.85 27.00
CA GLN A 690 -51.95 -28.52 26.67
C GLN A 690 -51.68 -27.72 27.95
N ARG A 691 -50.43 -27.30 28.15
CA ARG A 691 -50.11 -26.07 28.90
C ARG A 691 -50.00 -24.93 27.89
N GLN A 692 -50.85 -23.94 28.03
CA GLN A 692 -50.74 -22.68 27.30
C GLN A 692 -49.48 -21.90 27.70
N ALA A 693 -48.89 -21.28 26.67
CA ALA A 693 -48.14 -20.04 26.64
C ALA A 693 -46.75 -19.95 27.32
N SER A 694 -45.74 -19.66 26.49
CA SER A 694 -44.97 -18.43 26.71
C SER A 694 -44.92 -17.64 25.41
N ASP A 695 -45.73 -16.59 25.35
CA ASP A 695 -45.64 -15.54 24.34
C ASP A 695 -44.23 -14.94 24.41
N SER A 696 -43.40 -15.28 23.43
CA SER A 696 -41.99 -14.91 23.43
C SER A 696 -41.85 -13.40 23.51
N VAL A 697 -40.94 -12.96 24.38
CA VAL A 697 -40.55 -11.54 24.52
C VAL A 697 -40.21 -10.94 23.15
N LEU A 698 -39.69 -11.76 22.23
CA LEU A 698 -39.42 -11.41 20.85
C LEU A 698 -40.66 -10.92 20.09
N LYS A 699 -41.80 -11.63 20.14
CA LYS A 699 -43.02 -11.21 19.45
C LYS A 699 -43.57 -9.88 19.98
N ARG A 700 -43.45 -9.64 21.28
CA ARG A 700 -43.83 -8.34 21.89
C ARG A 700 -42.86 -7.21 21.51
N MET A 701 -41.57 -7.50 21.38
CA MET A 701 -40.57 -6.54 20.93
C MET A 701 -40.75 -6.20 19.45
N GLU A 702 -40.99 -7.19 18.59
CA GLU A 702 -41.26 -6.99 17.17
C GLU A 702 -42.52 -6.15 16.96
N HIS A 703 -43.60 -6.44 17.68
CA HIS A 703 -44.82 -5.64 17.59
C HIS A 703 -44.64 -4.19 18.08
N ARG A 704 -43.87 -3.97 19.16
CA ARG A 704 -43.52 -2.61 19.63
C ARG A 704 -42.62 -1.87 18.65
N GLN A 705 -41.66 -2.56 18.03
CA GLN A 705 -40.74 -1.99 17.06
C GLN A 705 -41.47 -1.58 15.78
N SER A 706 -42.43 -2.39 15.31
CA SER A 706 -43.28 -2.05 14.16
C SER A 706 -44.18 -0.85 14.44
N ARG A 707 -44.79 -0.75 15.63
CA ARG A 707 -45.58 0.43 16.02
C ARG A 707 -44.73 1.70 16.14
N TRP A 708 -43.52 1.59 16.67
CA TRP A 708 -42.61 2.73 16.77
C TRP A 708 -42.13 3.21 15.39
N MET A 709 -41.78 2.29 14.49
CA MET A 709 -41.41 2.60 13.10
C MET A 709 -42.55 3.29 12.33
N ALA A 710 -43.79 2.82 12.52
CA ALA A 710 -44.97 3.47 11.93
C ALA A 710 -45.16 4.90 12.45
N ALA A 711 -45.06 5.11 13.76
CA ALA A 711 -45.19 6.44 14.38
C ALA A 711 -44.10 7.42 13.92
N VAL A 712 -42.85 6.96 13.76
CA VAL A 712 -41.73 7.78 13.27
C VAL A 712 -41.92 8.16 11.80
N ASN A 713 -42.41 7.23 10.98
CA ASN A 713 -42.70 7.52 9.56
C ASN A 713 -43.87 8.49 9.39
N GLU A 714 -44.86 8.44 10.28
CA GLU A 714 -45.97 9.38 10.29
C GLU A 714 -45.56 10.78 10.79
N GLN A 715 -44.69 10.86 11.80
CA GLN A 715 -44.06 12.13 12.21
C GLN A 715 -43.20 12.73 11.10
N ARG A 716 -42.42 11.92 10.38
CA ARG A 716 -41.66 12.40 9.22
C ARG A 716 -42.57 12.91 8.11
N ARG A 717 -43.66 12.20 7.81
CA ARG A 717 -44.63 12.67 6.83
C ARG A 717 -45.22 14.03 7.21
N LYS A 718 -45.62 14.21 8.47
CA LYS A 718 -46.13 15.51 8.97
C LYS A 718 -45.11 16.64 8.87
N ILE A 719 -43.84 16.38 9.19
CA ILE A 719 -42.76 17.38 9.06
C ILE A 719 -42.55 17.82 7.60
N TYR A 720 -42.72 16.91 6.63
CA TYR A 720 -42.57 17.24 5.21
C TYR A 720 -43.82 17.90 4.59
N THR A 721 -45.03 17.61 5.09
CA THR A 721 -46.25 18.27 4.62
C THR A 721 -46.51 19.64 5.26
N ASP A 722 -46.05 19.90 6.48
CA ASP A 722 -46.36 21.15 7.21
C ASP A 722 -45.32 22.27 7.01
N HIS A 723 -44.20 22.04 6.32
CA HIS A 723 -43.22 23.09 5.99
C HIS A 723 -43.50 23.79 4.65
N SER A 724 -44.74 24.26 4.48
CA SER A 724 -45.08 25.38 3.58
C SER A 724 -45.26 26.71 4.34
N ILE A 725 -44.78 26.81 5.57
CA ILE A 725 -44.84 28.03 6.39
C ILE A 725 -43.42 28.42 6.80
N LEU A 726 -42.66 28.93 5.83
CA LEU A 726 -41.50 29.82 5.97
C LEU A 726 -41.24 30.40 4.57
N ASN A 727 -42.25 31.11 4.05
CA ASN A 727 -42.07 32.24 3.13
C ASN A 727 -41.95 33.50 3.97
#